data_AF-A0A947DZE9-F1
#
_entry.id   AF-A0A947DZE9-F1
#
_cell.length_a   1.000
_cell.length_b   1.000
_cell.length_c   1.000
_cell.angle_alpha   90.00
_cell.angle_beta   90.00
_cell.angle_gamma   90.00
#
_symmetry.space_group_name_H-M   'P 1'
#
loop_
_entity.id
_entity.type
_entity.pdbx_description
1 polymer ?
#
loop_
_entity_poly.entity_id
_entity_poly.type
_entity_poly.pdbx_seq_one_letter_code
_entity_poly.pdbx_strand_id
1 'polypeptide(L)'
;MNPATPPERPERVAVIVVHGIADQVRGVTSAQVAAQLAAGHHAPVTRADTPIDVTALAPAVPFHRWDPKGWIERSSKSLRQSLRSDFLDAQLGERPTPASGAAADAPLPNSAASGSGVDHGVRFTDYLLAKAASVRRGEITPHHYDMPCHRVHTAQRQTDVFEMHWADLSRLGGSVTRILTELFTLLFHLSKLGSDTLSLADVALGPSTVMRWLARTHRWANWVFSRVLALLFLQLLMCAFLLIPAALIVGRERSFSLAGAVLAGVALAVACVYLLRRPWVWGFWAGVGGGGLLAWAALREPGAGAWVVMLVGGGLLLWAYKRFLGYCEERFRAVYGVGALLMALTLSAIAWGAVGHDVAGAGERLVAGVLRAVEVLLLAQLSGWVLMALLVTAAVSLGEWACSGALNSAARRQSIVTARLGLFVSVGIFVAFVMTVWALVSQPMESLVEGLHYAPWWFADVTVDGRLQSARFLALRFSASTDTFAVIAVMLLALLGFVALVFLPSVLVELRLVSGPAAPRLGHWLTAGYRALDRLVRWWSWLITLVLIGVAVLLVGSQLARLGISLPWLGVVALPVGTWSGDLLGKLVLVVAGGAVGLVAIGGVAFKQLKALRAPLDAALDVDNHFREFPRKAIPRVMIVERYVAVLEHVLQQGYDRIVIVAHSQGTVITADLLRYLQRRGQLLSHAGTRGDDRLLRLGRELAASNVRLLTCGSPLRQLYALRFPCQYGWVLGKTGDHGPDPRADLGVAHWVNVWAAGDYVGRWLWTPATDPVLPALAVDPAAYDGKPTQQAPDYRDLCLGADAHTHYFDLDNAVMLAELRTLV
;
A
#
# COMPACT_ATOMS: atom_id res chain seq x y z
N MET A 1 24.08 40.96 55.72
CA MET A 1 23.09 39.99 55.23
C MET A 1 23.06 40.12 53.72
N ASN A 2 23.60 39.15 52.98
CA ASN A 2 23.48 39.12 51.52
C ASN A 2 22.00 38.88 51.16
N PRO A 3 21.44 39.59 50.17
CA PRO A 3 20.10 39.29 49.69
C PRO A 3 20.12 37.87 49.13
N ALA A 4 19.28 37.00 49.69
CA ALA A 4 19.08 35.66 49.17
C ALA A 4 18.62 35.79 47.71
N THR A 5 19.42 35.26 46.79
CA THR A 5 19.03 35.05 45.41
C THR A 5 17.69 34.29 45.41
N PRO A 6 16.68 34.75 44.65
CA PRO A 6 15.43 34.00 44.55
C PRO A 6 15.74 32.58 44.03
N PRO A 7 15.04 31.54 44.52
CA PRO A 7 15.27 30.19 44.02
C PRO A 7 15.06 30.18 42.51
N GLU A 8 16.08 29.77 41.75
CA GLU A 8 15.98 29.61 40.31
C GLU A 8 14.80 28.68 40.01
N ARG A 9 13.86 29.17 39.20
CA ARG A 9 12.74 28.33 38.73
C ARG A 9 13.34 27.12 38.01
N PRO A 10 12.91 25.89 38.31
CA PRO A 10 13.42 24.71 37.62
C PRO A 10 13.19 24.85 36.11
N GLU A 11 14.21 24.50 35.32
CA GLU A 11 14.13 24.50 33.85
C GLU A 11 12.94 23.62 33.42
N ARG A 12 12.12 24.12 32.50
CA ARG A 12 10.95 23.40 31.98
C ARG A 12 11.24 22.92 30.57
N VAL A 13 11.26 21.60 30.38
CA VAL A 13 11.50 20.97 29.09
C VAL A 13 10.25 20.19 28.65
N ALA A 14 9.81 20.43 27.41
CA ALA A 14 8.82 19.57 26.77
C ALA A 14 9.51 18.52 25.91
N VAL A 15 9.08 17.27 26.03
CA VAL A 15 9.48 16.18 25.14
C VAL A 15 8.25 15.73 24.36
N ILE A 16 8.29 15.80 23.04
CA ILE A 16 7.20 15.30 22.17
C ILE A 16 7.67 14.01 21.53
N VAL A 17 7.05 12.90 21.90
CA VAL A 17 7.34 11.57 21.36
C VAL A 17 6.43 11.30 20.17
N VAL A 18 7.03 11.01 19.02
CA VAL A 18 6.35 10.61 17.78
C VAL A 18 6.86 9.23 17.38
N HIS A 19 6.15 8.19 17.82
CA HIS A 19 6.62 6.83 17.62
C HIS A 19 6.16 6.26 16.27
N GLY A 20 7.05 5.64 15.51
CA GLY A 20 6.79 5.28 14.12
C GLY A 20 6.26 3.89 13.82
N ILE A 21 5.94 3.05 14.82
CA ILE A 21 5.42 1.69 14.57
C ILE A 21 3.89 1.71 14.64
N ALA A 22 3.23 1.31 13.55
CA ALA A 22 1.78 1.33 13.40
C ALA A 22 0.98 0.54 14.45
N ASP A 23 1.59 -0.35 15.24
CA ASP A 23 0.93 -1.20 16.25
C ASP A 23 1.20 -0.83 17.73
N GLN A 24 1.93 0.27 17.97
CA GLN A 24 2.26 0.79 19.29
C GLN A 24 1.03 1.22 20.13
N VAL A 25 0.93 0.78 21.39
CA VAL A 25 -0.19 1.17 22.26
C VAL A 25 -0.01 2.63 22.72
N ARG A 26 -1.09 3.42 22.63
CA ARG A 26 -1.12 4.83 23.07
C ARG A 26 -0.63 4.97 24.51
N GLY A 27 0.30 5.89 24.73
CA GLY A 27 0.86 6.20 26.06
C GLY A 27 2.09 5.37 26.43
N VAL A 28 2.41 4.29 25.71
CA VAL A 28 3.50 3.38 26.08
C VAL A 28 4.88 3.99 25.80
N THR A 29 5.08 4.61 24.64
CA THR A 29 6.41 5.15 24.31
C THR A 29 6.71 6.40 25.14
N SER A 30 5.72 7.27 25.39
CA SER A 30 5.91 8.38 26.33
C SER A 30 6.23 7.91 27.75
N ALA A 31 5.60 6.82 28.22
CA ALA A 31 5.94 6.21 29.51
C ALA A 31 7.38 5.66 29.54
N GLN A 32 7.83 4.98 28.47
CA GLN A 32 9.20 4.46 28.37
C GLN A 32 10.25 5.57 28.36
N VAL A 33 10.03 6.63 27.58
CA VAL A 33 10.90 7.81 27.54
C VAL A 33 10.94 8.50 28.90
N ALA A 34 9.79 8.67 29.56
CA ALA A 34 9.74 9.23 30.91
C ALA A 34 10.46 8.37 31.94
N ALA A 35 10.33 7.03 31.85
CA ALA A 35 11.04 6.10 32.72
C ALA A 35 12.57 6.18 32.53
N GLN A 36 13.05 6.28 31.30
CA GLN A 36 14.48 6.49 31.01
C GLN A 36 15.00 7.80 31.65
N LEU A 37 14.26 8.89 31.51
CA LEU A 37 14.60 10.17 32.13
C LEU A 37 14.62 10.09 33.66
N ALA A 38 13.69 9.34 34.26
CA ALA A 38 13.59 9.15 35.72
C ALA A 38 14.67 8.23 36.31
N ALA A 39 15.12 7.22 35.55
CA ALA A 39 16.00 6.14 36.03
C ALA A 39 17.34 6.61 36.62
N GLY A 40 17.79 7.84 36.30
CA GLY A 40 19.03 8.42 36.85
C GLY A 40 18.85 9.26 38.12
N HIS A 41 17.62 9.62 38.47
CA HIS A 41 17.31 10.59 39.52
C HIS A 41 16.34 10.08 40.58
N HIS A 42 15.88 8.83 40.48
CA HIS A 42 14.81 8.26 41.33
C HIS A 42 13.56 9.16 41.40
N ALA A 43 13.28 9.88 40.30
CA ALA A 43 12.18 10.82 40.21
C ALA A 43 10.83 10.09 40.04
N PRO A 44 9.75 10.54 40.70
CA PRO A 44 8.43 10.00 40.43
C PRO A 44 7.97 10.38 39.02
N VAL A 45 7.35 9.42 38.32
CA VAL A 45 6.69 9.64 37.03
C VAL A 45 5.19 9.67 37.26
N THR A 46 4.52 10.75 36.83
CA THR A 46 3.06 10.88 36.93
C THR A 46 2.45 10.94 35.53
N ARG A 47 1.34 10.24 35.31
CA ARG A 47 0.61 10.27 34.03
C ARG A 47 -0.62 11.16 34.15
N ALA A 48 -0.81 12.04 33.19
CA ALA A 48 -2.03 12.79 32.96
C ALA A 48 -2.34 12.79 31.46
N ASP A 49 -3.58 12.56 31.07
CA ASP A 49 -3.98 12.69 29.67
C ASP A 49 -4.60 14.09 29.50
N THR A 50 -4.07 14.87 28.55
CA THR A 50 -4.47 16.24 28.30
C THR A 50 -5.41 16.29 27.09
N PRO A 51 -6.68 16.68 27.26
CA PRO A 51 -7.60 16.84 26.15
C PRO A 51 -7.19 18.03 25.26
N ILE A 52 -7.06 17.82 23.96
CA ILE A 52 -6.84 18.88 22.97
C ILE A 52 -7.80 18.77 21.78
N ASP A 53 -8.21 19.91 21.23
CA ASP A 53 -9.09 19.97 20.08
C ASP A 53 -8.29 20.02 18.78
N VAL A 54 -8.52 19.02 17.90
CA VAL A 54 -7.90 18.96 16.58
C VAL A 54 -8.77 19.72 15.58
N THR A 55 -8.27 20.86 15.14
CA THR A 55 -8.93 21.71 14.14
C THR A 55 -8.36 21.43 12.75
N ALA A 56 -9.24 21.35 11.75
CA ALA A 56 -8.80 21.15 10.37
C ALA A 56 -7.92 22.31 9.88
N LEU A 57 -6.95 21.99 9.03
CA LEU A 57 -5.96 22.97 8.55
C LEU A 57 -6.31 23.50 7.17
N ALA A 58 -6.03 24.79 6.96
CA ALA A 58 -6.17 25.44 5.66
C ALA A 58 -4.90 25.23 4.81
N PRO A 59 -5.04 24.88 3.51
CA PRO A 59 -3.91 24.85 2.59
C PRO A 59 -3.38 26.26 2.33
N ALA A 60 -2.11 26.38 1.94
CA ALA A 60 -1.55 27.64 1.46
C ALA A 60 -2.10 28.02 0.08
N VAL A 61 -2.32 27.01 -0.79
CA VAL A 61 -2.94 27.19 -2.09
C VAL A 61 -4.33 26.52 -2.06
N PRO A 62 -5.43 27.29 -1.99
CA PRO A 62 -6.78 26.74 -2.04
C PRO A 62 -7.06 26.13 -3.41
N PHE A 63 -8.05 25.23 -3.49
CA PHE A 63 -8.57 24.74 -4.76
C PHE A 63 -10.08 24.58 -4.72
N HIS A 64 -10.77 24.81 -5.86
CA HIS A 64 -12.14 24.37 -6.04
C HIS A 64 -12.23 23.01 -6.70
N ARG A 65 -13.04 22.14 -6.10
CA ARG A 65 -13.34 20.83 -6.69
C ARG A 65 -14.15 21.04 -7.98
N TRP A 66 -13.63 20.56 -9.10
CA TRP A 66 -14.38 20.38 -10.33
C TRP A 66 -15.56 19.47 -10.04
N ASP A 67 -16.77 19.98 -10.20
CA ASP A 67 -17.98 19.20 -10.10
C ASP A 67 -18.51 18.91 -11.52
N PRO A 68 -18.14 17.75 -12.11
CA PRO A 68 -18.54 17.43 -13.48
C PRO A 68 -20.06 17.35 -13.59
N LYS A 69 -20.63 18.02 -14.61
CA LYS A 69 -22.06 17.95 -14.90
C LYS A 69 -22.33 16.78 -15.83
N GLY A 70 -23.33 15.96 -15.49
CA GLY A 70 -23.71 14.80 -16.31
C GLY A 70 -22.81 13.56 -16.15
N TRP A 71 -23.16 12.47 -16.84
CA TRP A 71 -22.49 11.18 -16.69
C TRP A 71 -21.15 11.10 -17.44
N ILE A 72 -21.05 11.68 -18.64
CA ILE A 72 -19.83 11.62 -19.48
C ILE A 72 -18.65 12.32 -18.81
N GLU A 73 -18.86 13.53 -18.28
CA GLU A 73 -17.81 14.27 -17.57
C GLU A 73 -17.39 13.55 -16.28
N ARG A 74 -18.35 12.97 -15.54
CA ARG A 74 -18.08 12.16 -14.35
C ARG A 74 -17.20 10.95 -14.68
N SER A 75 -17.52 10.23 -15.76
CA SER A 75 -16.75 9.09 -16.25
C SER A 75 -15.36 9.51 -16.74
N SER A 76 -15.25 10.60 -17.51
CA SER A 76 -13.97 11.15 -17.98
C SER A 76 -13.07 11.56 -16.81
N LYS A 77 -13.64 12.23 -15.80
CA LYS A 77 -12.94 12.60 -14.58
C LYS A 77 -12.46 11.35 -13.84
N SER A 78 -13.36 10.39 -13.60
CA SER A 78 -13.01 9.14 -12.91
C SER A 78 -11.88 8.39 -13.62
N LEU A 79 -11.92 8.33 -14.96
CA LEU A 79 -10.87 7.70 -15.75
C LEU A 79 -9.54 8.44 -15.62
N ARG A 80 -9.53 9.77 -15.73
CA ARG A 80 -8.31 10.58 -15.54
C ARG A 80 -7.69 10.37 -14.15
N GLN A 81 -8.51 10.42 -13.10
CA GLN A 81 -8.07 10.18 -11.72
C GLN A 81 -7.65 8.73 -11.45
N SER A 82 -8.12 7.79 -12.27
CA SER A 82 -7.68 6.39 -12.18
C SER A 82 -6.31 6.15 -12.83
N LEU A 83 -5.96 6.95 -13.84
CA LEU A 83 -4.71 6.82 -14.59
C LEU A 83 -3.59 7.62 -13.95
N ARG A 84 -3.87 8.78 -13.35
CA ARG A 84 -2.85 9.70 -12.81
C ARG A 84 -3.27 10.25 -11.45
N SER A 85 -2.31 10.40 -10.54
CA SER A 85 -2.48 11.23 -9.34
C SER A 85 -2.90 12.66 -9.69
N ASP A 86 -3.81 13.25 -8.91
CA ASP A 86 -4.23 14.65 -9.14
C ASP A 86 -3.05 15.62 -8.85
N PHE A 87 -2.10 15.25 -7.98
CA PHE A 87 -0.89 16.07 -7.69
C PHE A 87 -0.04 16.32 -8.93
N LEU A 88 0.01 15.33 -9.83
CA LEU A 88 0.76 15.43 -11.07
C LEU A 88 -0.01 16.19 -12.16
N ASP A 89 -1.30 16.45 -11.98
CA ASP A 89 -2.10 17.24 -12.91
C ASP A 89 -1.80 18.74 -12.73
N ALA A 90 -1.46 19.42 -13.82
CA ALA A 90 -1.07 20.84 -13.78
C ALA A 90 -2.24 21.74 -13.36
N GLN A 91 -3.46 21.36 -13.74
CA GLN A 91 -4.68 22.14 -13.51
C GLN A 91 -5.49 21.68 -12.29
N LEU A 92 -4.89 20.82 -11.45
CA LEU A 92 -5.37 20.38 -10.13
C LEU A 92 -6.89 20.58 -9.90
N GLY A 93 -7.69 19.68 -10.46
CA GLY A 93 -9.10 19.59 -10.11
C GLY A 93 -9.98 20.79 -10.48
N GLU A 94 -9.55 21.77 -11.28
CA GLU A 94 -10.43 22.79 -11.87
C GLU A 94 -10.39 22.75 -13.41
N ARG A 95 -11.51 23.07 -14.05
CA ARG A 95 -11.49 24.00 -15.18
C ARG A 95 -12.40 25.16 -14.77
N PRO A 96 -11.86 26.33 -14.39
CA PRO A 96 -12.68 27.52 -14.40
C PRO A 96 -13.06 27.78 -15.86
N THR A 97 -14.32 28.13 -16.10
CA THR A 97 -14.64 28.94 -17.29
C THR A 97 -13.75 30.19 -17.27
N PRO A 98 -13.22 30.63 -18.42
CA PRO A 98 -12.33 31.78 -18.51
C PRO A 98 -13.12 33.05 -18.21
N ALA A 99 -13.27 33.37 -16.93
CA ALA A 99 -13.68 34.68 -16.47
C ALA A 99 -12.43 35.36 -15.89
N SER A 100 -12.12 36.53 -16.44
CA SER A 100 -10.94 37.39 -16.17
C SER A 100 -9.58 36.83 -16.58
N GLY A 101 -9.21 37.01 -17.85
CA GLY A 101 -7.94 37.57 -18.35
C GLY A 101 -6.55 37.08 -17.87
N ALA A 102 -6.44 36.23 -16.86
CA ALA A 102 -5.20 35.62 -16.41
C ALA A 102 -5.02 34.29 -17.13
N ALA A 103 -3.82 34.03 -17.66
CA ALA A 103 -3.48 32.87 -18.46
C ALA A 103 -3.98 31.56 -17.83
N ALA A 104 -5.02 30.95 -18.41
CA ALA A 104 -5.69 29.74 -17.93
C ALA A 104 -4.84 28.45 -17.98
N ASP A 105 -3.53 28.58 -18.24
CA ASP A 105 -2.61 27.47 -18.53
C ASP A 105 -1.45 27.33 -17.53
N ALA A 106 -1.30 28.23 -16.55
CA ALA A 106 -0.22 28.14 -15.57
C ALA A 106 -0.51 27.05 -14.50
N PRO A 107 0.43 26.12 -14.22
CA PRO A 107 0.22 25.11 -13.19
C PRO A 107 0.08 25.72 -11.79
N LEU A 108 -0.82 25.16 -10.98
CA LEU A 108 -1.00 25.62 -9.60
C LEU A 108 0.29 25.45 -8.76
N PRO A 109 0.62 26.38 -7.83
CA PRO A 109 1.89 26.35 -7.10
C PRO A 109 2.16 25.04 -6.31
N ASN A 110 1.10 24.40 -5.83
CA ASN A 110 1.16 23.12 -5.11
C ASN A 110 0.97 21.88 -6.00
N SER A 111 0.81 22.02 -7.32
CA SER A 111 0.88 20.90 -8.30
C SER A 111 2.34 20.51 -8.51
N ALA A 112 2.68 19.26 -8.81
CA ALA A 112 4.05 18.86 -9.16
C ALA A 112 4.62 19.59 -10.40
N ALA A 113 3.73 20.04 -11.29
CA ALA A 113 4.10 20.64 -12.59
C ALA A 113 4.52 22.11 -12.50
N SER A 114 4.31 22.78 -11.36
CA SER A 114 4.70 24.19 -11.23
C SER A 114 6.22 24.35 -11.06
N GLY A 115 6.74 25.49 -11.51
CA GLY A 115 8.14 25.89 -11.34
C GLY A 115 8.40 26.74 -10.08
N SER A 116 7.61 26.58 -9.01
CA SER A 116 7.68 27.43 -7.80
C SER A 116 9.00 27.38 -7.01
N GLY A 117 9.97 26.55 -7.41
CA GLY A 117 11.23 26.36 -6.68
C GLY A 117 11.08 25.73 -5.28
N VAL A 118 9.84 25.45 -4.84
CA VAL A 118 9.53 24.75 -3.59
C VAL A 118 9.62 23.24 -3.84
N ASP A 119 10.19 22.50 -2.89
CA ASP A 119 10.34 21.06 -2.98
C ASP A 119 9.01 20.32 -3.18
N HIS A 120 9.03 19.23 -3.97
CA HIS A 120 7.84 18.43 -4.25
C HIS A 120 7.19 17.84 -3.01
N GLY A 121 7.94 17.48 -1.97
CA GLY A 121 7.38 16.96 -0.71
C GLY A 121 6.54 18.00 0.06
N VAL A 122 7.00 19.25 0.11
CA VAL A 122 6.28 20.37 0.73
C VAL A 122 5.00 20.67 -0.04
N ARG A 123 5.09 20.71 -1.37
CA ARG A 123 3.93 20.92 -2.26
C ARG A 123 2.92 19.79 -2.16
N PHE A 124 3.38 18.56 -2.03
CA PHE A 124 2.52 17.39 -1.85
C PHE A 124 1.71 17.48 -0.54
N THR A 125 2.34 17.92 0.56
CA THR A 125 1.64 18.18 1.83
C THR A 125 0.53 19.21 1.65
N ASP A 126 0.85 20.35 1.02
CA ASP A 126 -0.12 21.41 0.73
C ASP A 126 -1.29 20.92 -0.12
N TYR A 127 -0.97 20.16 -1.17
CA TYR A 127 -1.94 19.56 -2.06
C TYR A 127 -2.89 18.61 -1.31
N LEU A 128 -2.40 17.77 -0.40
CA LEU A 128 -3.24 16.86 0.38
C LEU A 128 -4.16 17.63 1.34
N LEU A 129 -3.66 18.69 1.99
CA LEU A 129 -4.47 19.58 2.82
C LEU A 129 -5.60 20.21 2.00
N ALA A 130 -5.26 20.74 0.83
CA ALA A 130 -6.25 21.29 -0.07
C ALA A 130 -7.26 20.20 -0.48
N LYS A 131 -6.79 18.97 -0.70
CA LYS A 131 -7.61 17.81 -1.12
C LYS A 131 -8.66 17.47 -0.11
N ALA A 132 -8.27 17.40 1.16
CA ALA A 132 -9.18 17.19 2.27
C ALA A 132 -10.14 18.37 2.45
N ALA A 133 -9.64 19.61 2.43
CA ALA A 133 -10.43 20.82 2.64
C ALA A 133 -11.59 20.94 1.63
N SER A 134 -11.35 20.59 0.36
CA SER A 134 -12.36 20.68 -0.70
C SER A 134 -13.62 19.83 -0.50
N VAL A 135 -13.51 18.77 0.30
CA VAL A 135 -14.60 17.84 0.61
C VAL A 135 -15.25 18.16 1.95
N ARG A 136 -14.51 18.79 2.88
CA ARG A 136 -14.97 19.10 4.24
C ARG A 136 -15.80 20.40 4.37
N ARG A 137 -16.09 21.11 3.26
CA ARG A 137 -16.78 22.44 3.17
C ARG A 137 -17.73 22.79 4.34
N GLY A 138 -17.18 23.25 5.47
CA GLY A 138 -17.93 23.71 6.65
C GLY A 138 -18.44 22.64 7.62
N GLU A 139 -18.35 21.34 7.30
CA GLU A 139 -18.71 20.22 8.20
C GLU A 139 -17.48 19.78 9.03
N ILE A 140 -16.85 20.70 9.75
CA ILE A 140 -15.68 20.38 10.59
C ILE A 140 -16.11 20.49 12.04
N THR A 141 -16.54 19.36 12.61
CA THR A 141 -16.56 19.23 14.07
C THR A 141 -15.11 19.01 14.51
N PRO A 142 -14.56 19.86 15.40
CA PRO A 142 -13.27 19.58 16.02
C PRO A 142 -13.27 18.16 16.58
N HIS A 143 -12.24 17.38 16.26
CA HIS A 143 -12.10 16.05 16.80
C HIS A 143 -11.30 16.13 18.10
N HIS A 144 -11.82 15.51 19.15
CA HIS A 144 -11.15 15.50 20.45
C HIS A 144 -10.00 14.49 20.49
N TYR A 145 -8.82 14.93 20.90
CA TYR A 145 -7.68 14.05 21.11
C TYR A 145 -7.19 14.15 22.54
N ASP A 146 -7.31 13.06 23.28
CA ASP A 146 -6.68 12.95 24.59
C ASP A 146 -5.18 12.65 24.39
N MET A 147 -4.32 13.62 24.64
CA MET A 147 -2.88 13.50 24.49
C MET A 147 -2.25 12.92 25.77
N PRO A 148 -1.63 11.73 25.75
CA PRO A 148 -0.89 11.23 26.90
C PRO A 148 0.26 12.17 27.28
N CYS A 149 0.39 12.49 28.56
CA CYS A 149 1.49 13.27 29.12
C CYS A 149 2.05 12.56 30.36
N HIS A 150 3.36 12.36 30.39
CA HIS A 150 4.08 11.83 31.54
C HIS A 150 5.01 12.90 32.09
N ARG A 151 4.87 13.24 33.37
CA ARG A 151 5.68 14.27 34.01
C ARG A 151 6.75 13.66 34.89
N VAL A 152 7.98 14.13 34.72
CA VAL A 152 9.17 13.77 35.50
C VAL A 152 9.65 15.03 36.22
N HIS A 153 9.69 14.97 37.55
CA HIS A 153 10.17 16.08 38.39
C HIS A 153 11.49 15.73 39.05
N THR A 154 12.51 16.56 38.84
CA THR A 154 13.77 16.54 39.60
C THR A 154 13.93 17.86 40.37
N ALA A 155 14.94 17.94 41.24
CA ALA A 155 15.21 19.15 42.03
C ALA A 155 15.53 20.39 41.16
N GLN A 156 16.01 20.20 39.94
CA GLN A 156 16.50 21.28 39.07
C GLN A 156 15.66 21.45 37.79
N ARG A 157 14.81 20.47 37.46
CA ARG A 157 14.12 20.41 36.17
C ARG A 157 12.74 19.77 36.27
N GLN A 158 11.80 20.29 35.48
CA GLN A 158 10.53 19.65 35.19
C GLN A 158 10.49 19.26 33.71
N THR A 159 10.29 17.97 33.44
CA THR A 159 10.14 17.46 32.08
C THR A 159 8.73 16.91 31.88
N ASP A 160 8.03 17.44 30.88
CA ASP A 160 6.72 16.95 30.45
C ASP A 160 6.87 16.18 29.14
N VAL A 161 6.57 14.88 29.14
CA VAL A 161 6.70 13.97 28.00
C VAL A 161 5.33 13.73 27.38
N PHE A 162 5.06 14.44 26.30
CA PHE A 162 3.85 14.34 25.49
C PHE A 162 3.99 13.25 24.43
N GLU A 163 2.89 12.57 24.12
CA GLU A 163 2.83 11.63 22.99
C GLU A 163 1.98 12.19 21.85
N MET A 164 2.58 12.41 20.69
CA MET A 164 1.85 12.53 19.43
C MET A 164 1.55 11.11 18.94
N HIS A 165 0.47 10.54 19.44
CA HIS A 165 -0.01 9.25 18.96
C HIS A 165 -0.70 9.46 17.61
N TRP A 166 -0.28 8.73 16.58
CA TRP A 166 -0.90 8.81 15.24
C TRP A 166 -1.33 7.44 14.70
N ALA A 167 -0.95 6.36 15.37
CA ALA A 167 -1.19 5.02 14.88
C ALA A 167 -2.70 4.76 14.73
N ASP A 168 -3.58 5.26 15.59
CA ASP A 168 -5.04 5.21 15.45
C ASP A 168 -5.59 5.87 14.16
N LEU A 169 -4.89 6.87 13.62
CA LEU A 169 -5.26 7.59 12.39
C LEU A 169 -4.80 6.88 11.11
N SER A 170 -3.69 6.15 11.18
CA SER A 170 -3.21 5.28 10.11
C SER A 170 -3.77 3.86 10.20
N ARG A 171 -4.30 3.49 11.38
CA ARG A 171 -4.63 2.11 11.73
C ARG A 171 -5.79 1.51 11.00
N LEU A 172 -5.68 0.20 11.04
CA LEU A 172 -6.73 -0.77 10.95
C LEU A 172 -7.11 -1.23 12.36
N GLY A 173 -8.37 -1.03 12.74
CA GLY A 173 -8.92 -1.66 13.94
C GLY A 173 -8.62 -3.17 13.95
N GLY A 174 -8.43 -3.75 15.14
CA GLY A 174 -7.85 -5.09 15.35
C GLY A 174 -8.64 -6.30 14.83
N SER A 175 -9.60 -6.12 13.93
CA SER A 175 -10.30 -7.22 13.26
C SER A 175 -9.46 -7.77 12.10
N VAL A 176 -9.31 -9.11 12.05
CA VAL A 176 -8.63 -9.86 10.96
C VAL A 176 -9.10 -9.43 9.56
N THR A 177 -10.39 -9.15 9.40
CA THR A 177 -10.99 -8.68 8.14
C THR A 177 -10.38 -7.37 7.64
N ARG A 178 -10.05 -6.45 8.54
CA ARG A 178 -9.49 -5.15 8.18
C ARG A 178 -8.01 -5.26 7.78
N ILE A 179 -7.25 -6.15 8.42
CA ILE A 179 -5.87 -6.51 8.01
C ILE A 179 -5.88 -7.06 6.57
N LEU A 180 -6.72 -8.06 6.30
CA LEU A 180 -6.85 -8.64 4.95
C LEU A 180 -7.19 -7.57 3.90
N THR A 181 -8.05 -6.61 4.26
CA THR A 181 -8.49 -5.59 3.32
C THR A 181 -7.41 -4.55 3.01
N GLU A 182 -6.50 -4.22 3.94
CA GLU A 182 -5.35 -3.37 3.60
C GLU A 182 -4.22 -4.13 2.92
N LEU A 183 -3.98 -5.40 3.25
CA LEU A 183 -3.05 -6.20 2.46
C LEU A 183 -3.50 -6.25 0.99
N PHE A 184 -4.81 -6.41 0.79
CA PHE A 184 -5.44 -6.27 -0.53
C PHE A 184 -5.30 -4.87 -1.12
N THR A 185 -5.38 -3.81 -0.32
CA THR A 185 -5.20 -2.43 -0.81
C THR A 185 -3.75 -2.15 -1.20
N LEU A 186 -2.80 -2.53 -0.35
CA LEU A 186 -1.36 -2.42 -0.56
C LEU A 186 -0.95 -3.13 -1.86
N LEU A 187 -1.53 -4.31 -2.12
CA LEU A 187 -1.30 -5.08 -3.34
C LEU A 187 -1.47 -4.27 -4.62
N PHE A 188 -2.46 -3.39 -4.70
CA PHE A 188 -2.69 -2.56 -5.89
C PHE A 188 -2.05 -1.19 -5.79
N HIS A 189 -1.91 -0.65 -4.58
CA HIS A 189 -1.39 0.68 -4.38
C HIS A 189 0.13 0.74 -4.51
N LEU A 190 0.87 -0.35 -4.25
CA LEU A 190 2.33 -0.40 -4.46
C LEU A 190 2.71 -0.23 -5.95
N SER A 191 1.99 -0.89 -6.86
CA SER A 191 2.13 -0.69 -8.31
C SER A 191 1.81 0.75 -8.74
N LYS A 192 0.74 1.33 -8.16
CA LYS A 192 0.36 2.73 -8.42
C LYS A 192 1.43 3.70 -7.91
N LEU A 193 1.92 3.51 -6.69
CA LEU A 193 2.95 4.32 -6.05
C LEU A 193 4.22 4.35 -6.91
N GLY A 194 4.67 3.19 -7.41
CA GLY A 194 5.77 3.11 -8.36
C GLY A 194 5.54 3.90 -9.65
N SER A 195 4.32 3.85 -10.21
CA SER A 195 3.94 4.62 -11.39
C SER A 195 3.88 6.14 -11.12
N ASP A 196 3.44 6.55 -9.93
CA ASP A 196 3.38 7.96 -9.53
C ASP A 196 4.80 8.51 -9.29
N THR A 197 5.71 7.74 -8.67
CA THR A 197 7.14 8.08 -8.54
C THR A 197 7.78 8.35 -9.89
N LEU A 198 7.57 7.46 -10.86
CA LEU A 198 8.12 7.62 -12.21
C LEU A 198 7.53 8.82 -12.94
N SER A 199 6.23 9.05 -12.79
CA SER A 199 5.55 10.20 -13.37
C SER A 199 6.01 11.52 -12.73
N LEU A 200 6.37 11.51 -11.44
CA LEU A 200 6.99 12.66 -10.80
C LEU A 200 8.41 12.90 -11.31
N ALA A 201 9.20 11.84 -11.52
CA ALA A 201 10.54 11.95 -12.08
C ALA A 201 10.56 12.54 -13.50
N ASP A 202 9.55 12.21 -14.32
CA ASP A 202 9.35 12.83 -15.65
C ASP A 202 9.14 14.35 -15.56
N VAL A 203 8.43 14.82 -14.52
CA VAL A 203 8.20 16.25 -14.29
C VAL A 203 9.42 16.93 -13.65
N ALA A 204 10.07 16.29 -12.68
CA ALA A 204 11.09 16.92 -11.84
C ALA A 204 12.50 16.92 -12.44
N LEU A 205 12.88 15.92 -13.26
CA LEU A 205 14.25 15.72 -13.74
C LEU A 205 14.48 16.16 -15.19
N GLY A 206 13.60 16.99 -15.74
CA GLY A 206 13.59 17.40 -17.14
C GLY A 206 12.81 16.43 -18.03
N PRO A 207 11.65 16.86 -18.59
CA PRO A 207 10.80 15.97 -19.36
C PRO A 207 11.48 15.59 -20.68
N SER A 208 11.57 14.28 -20.93
CA SER A 208 12.01 13.75 -22.21
C SER A 208 10.89 12.94 -22.85
N THR A 209 10.91 12.80 -24.17
CA THR A 209 9.91 11.96 -24.86
C THR A 209 9.94 10.52 -24.35
N VAL A 210 11.13 9.97 -24.08
CA VAL A 210 11.30 8.62 -23.53
C VAL A 210 10.70 8.51 -22.12
N MET A 211 10.97 9.46 -21.23
CA MET A 211 10.42 9.45 -19.86
C MET A 211 8.89 9.60 -19.86
N ARG A 212 8.34 10.47 -20.72
CA ARG A 212 6.88 10.62 -20.87
C ARG A 212 6.22 9.33 -21.33
N TRP A 213 6.80 8.64 -22.32
CA TRP A 213 6.30 7.35 -22.78
C TRP A 213 6.44 6.28 -21.70
N LEU A 214 7.58 6.20 -21.02
CA LEU A 214 7.83 5.27 -19.92
C LEU A 214 6.80 5.44 -18.79
N ALA A 215 6.57 6.68 -18.33
CA ALA A 215 5.57 7.00 -17.31
C ALA A 215 4.14 6.69 -17.78
N ARG A 216 3.80 6.92 -19.05
CA ARG A 216 2.50 6.51 -19.61
C ARG A 216 2.35 4.99 -19.65
N THR A 217 3.36 4.26 -20.09
CA THR A 217 3.34 2.81 -20.19
C THR A 217 3.18 2.16 -18.81
N HIS A 218 3.90 2.64 -17.79
CA HIS A 218 3.72 2.16 -16.42
C HIS A 218 2.31 2.45 -15.87
N ARG A 219 1.74 3.64 -16.15
CA ARG A 219 0.36 3.97 -15.76
C ARG A 219 -0.65 3.02 -16.39
N TRP A 220 -0.49 2.72 -17.68
CA TRP A 220 -1.34 1.75 -18.38
C TRP A 220 -1.14 0.32 -17.88
N ALA A 221 0.10 -0.12 -17.63
CA ALA A 221 0.38 -1.43 -17.06
C ALA A 221 -0.31 -1.59 -15.70
N ASN A 222 -0.17 -0.60 -14.82
CA ASN A 222 -0.86 -0.56 -13.54
C ASN A 222 -2.39 -0.58 -13.71
N TRP A 223 -2.93 0.19 -14.64
CA TRP A 223 -4.38 0.28 -14.88
C TRP A 223 -4.96 -1.04 -15.41
N VAL A 224 -4.32 -1.65 -16.41
CA VAL A 224 -4.71 -2.97 -16.95
C VAL A 224 -4.65 -4.02 -15.86
N PHE A 225 -3.56 -4.08 -15.08
CA PHE A 225 -3.43 -4.99 -13.96
C PHE A 225 -4.58 -4.86 -12.94
N SER A 226 -4.79 -3.66 -12.42
CA SER A 226 -5.63 -3.46 -11.25
C SER A 226 -7.11 -3.17 -11.55
N ARG A 227 -7.45 -2.70 -12.76
CA ARG A 227 -8.84 -2.35 -13.15
C ARG A 227 -9.40 -3.30 -14.21
N VAL A 228 -8.57 -4.04 -14.93
CA VAL A 228 -9.04 -5.01 -15.94
C VAL A 228 -8.81 -6.43 -15.44
N LEU A 229 -7.55 -6.86 -15.31
CA LEU A 229 -7.22 -8.24 -14.95
C LEU A 229 -7.80 -8.63 -13.59
N ALA A 230 -7.58 -7.81 -12.55
CA ALA A 230 -8.14 -8.08 -11.22
C ALA A 230 -9.68 -8.21 -11.21
N LEU A 231 -10.38 -7.37 -11.99
CA LEU A 231 -11.84 -7.42 -12.09
C LEU A 231 -12.35 -8.57 -12.96
N LEU A 232 -11.59 -9.01 -13.96
CA LEU A 232 -11.89 -10.22 -14.72
C LEU A 232 -11.77 -11.47 -13.84
N PHE A 233 -10.78 -11.55 -12.96
CA PHE A 233 -10.69 -12.63 -11.97
C PHE A 233 -11.86 -12.59 -10.98
N LEU A 234 -12.25 -11.39 -10.54
CA LEU A 234 -13.46 -11.23 -9.75
C LEU A 234 -14.71 -11.72 -10.51
N GLN A 235 -14.83 -11.46 -11.82
CA GLN A 235 -15.94 -12.00 -12.62
C GLN A 235 -15.94 -13.53 -12.68
N LEU A 236 -14.78 -14.16 -12.83
CA LEU A 236 -14.70 -15.63 -12.79
C LEU A 236 -15.17 -16.16 -11.44
N LEU A 237 -14.79 -15.51 -10.34
CA LEU A 237 -15.27 -15.85 -9.00
C LEU A 237 -16.81 -15.69 -8.91
N MET A 238 -17.37 -14.64 -9.55
CA MET A 238 -18.82 -14.50 -9.64
C MET A 238 -19.48 -15.65 -10.40
N CYS A 239 -18.91 -16.06 -11.53
CA CYS A 239 -19.39 -17.22 -12.29
C CYS A 239 -19.33 -18.49 -11.44
N ALA A 240 -18.25 -18.73 -10.69
CA ALA A 240 -18.15 -19.88 -9.78
C ALA A 240 -19.27 -19.87 -8.73
N PHE A 241 -19.55 -18.72 -8.10
CA PHE A 241 -20.65 -18.62 -7.14
C PHE A 241 -22.04 -18.76 -7.77
N LEU A 242 -22.24 -18.33 -9.01
CA LEU A 242 -23.49 -18.54 -9.76
C LEU A 242 -23.65 -19.99 -10.23
N LEU A 243 -22.54 -20.69 -10.46
CA LEU A 243 -22.55 -22.09 -10.89
C LEU A 243 -23.09 -23.02 -9.79
N ILE A 244 -22.81 -22.70 -8.52
CA ILE A 244 -23.32 -23.47 -7.37
C ILE A 244 -24.85 -23.63 -7.43
N PRO A 245 -25.67 -22.56 -7.33
CA PRO A 245 -27.11 -22.71 -7.39
C PRO A 245 -27.59 -23.23 -8.75
N ALA A 246 -26.94 -22.88 -9.86
CA ALA A 246 -27.31 -23.41 -11.18
C ALA A 246 -27.20 -24.94 -11.26
N ALA A 247 -26.13 -25.51 -10.69
CA ALA A 247 -25.95 -26.96 -10.58
C ALA A 247 -26.99 -27.60 -9.64
N LEU A 248 -27.45 -26.90 -8.58
CA LEU A 248 -28.53 -27.40 -7.71
C LEU A 248 -29.86 -27.56 -8.45
N ILE A 249 -30.18 -26.69 -9.41
CA ILE A 249 -31.42 -26.77 -10.22
C ILE A 249 -31.45 -28.06 -11.05
N VAL A 250 -30.29 -28.56 -11.48
CA VAL A 250 -30.18 -29.82 -12.24
C VAL A 250 -30.53 -31.04 -11.37
N GLY A 251 -30.60 -30.89 -10.04
CA GLY A 251 -31.30 -31.82 -9.15
C GLY A 251 -30.56 -33.11 -8.85
N ARG A 252 -29.22 -33.15 -8.96
CA ARG A 252 -28.50 -34.43 -8.89
C ARG A 252 -28.28 -35.04 -7.50
N GLU A 253 -28.33 -34.29 -6.39
CA GLU A 253 -28.48 -34.91 -5.05
C GLU A 253 -29.08 -33.94 -4.01
N ARG A 254 -29.88 -34.47 -3.08
CA ARG A 254 -30.43 -33.73 -1.92
C ARG A 254 -29.31 -33.10 -1.07
N SER A 255 -28.15 -33.73 -1.01
CA SER A 255 -26.92 -33.31 -0.32
C SER A 255 -26.48 -31.89 -0.70
N PHE A 256 -26.51 -31.56 -1.99
CA PHE A 256 -26.06 -30.27 -2.50
C PHE A 256 -27.09 -29.16 -2.27
N SER A 257 -28.39 -29.47 -2.30
CA SER A 257 -29.45 -28.49 -1.99
C SER A 257 -29.38 -28.00 -0.54
N LEU A 258 -28.99 -28.90 0.39
CA LEU A 258 -28.68 -28.57 1.77
C LEU A 258 -27.41 -27.70 1.87
N ALA A 259 -26.35 -28.02 1.13
CA ALA A 259 -25.13 -27.21 1.10
C ALA A 259 -25.39 -25.78 0.56
N GLY A 260 -26.20 -25.64 -0.50
CA GLY A 260 -26.61 -24.35 -1.04
C GLY A 260 -27.46 -23.52 -0.07
N ALA A 261 -28.39 -24.17 0.65
CA ALA A 261 -29.18 -23.54 1.69
C ALA A 261 -28.33 -23.10 2.89
N VAL A 262 -27.32 -23.89 3.28
CA VAL A 262 -26.33 -23.54 4.29
C VAL A 262 -25.51 -22.34 3.85
N LEU A 263 -25.00 -22.32 2.61
CA LEU A 263 -24.25 -21.18 2.08
C LEU A 263 -25.09 -19.90 2.01
N ALA A 264 -26.35 -20.00 1.58
CA ALA A 264 -27.28 -18.87 1.58
C ALA A 264 -27.61 -18.38 3.00
N GLY A 265 -27.76 -19.30 3.97
CA GLY A 265 -27.91 -18.99 5.39
C GLY A 265 -26.68 -18.31 5.97
N VAL A 266 -25.47 -18.79 5.67
CA VAL A 266 -24.21 -18.15 6.07
C VAL A 266 -24.09 -16.76 5.44
N ALA A 267 -24.42 -16.59 4.17
CA ALA A 267 -24.42 -15.29 3.50
C ALA A 267 -25.41 -14.32 4.16
N LEU A 268 -26.61 -14.78 4.53
CA LEU A 268 -27.61 -13.99 5.24
C LEU A 268 -27.16 -13.62 6.67
N ALA A 269 -26.49 -14.55 7.37
CA ALA A 269 -25.89 -14.27 8.67
C ALA A 269 -24.81 -13.18 8.57
N VAL A 270 -23.87 -13.35 7.63
CA VAL A 270 -22.81 -12.36 7.36
C VAL A 270 -23.42 -11.01 6.99
N ALA A 271 -24.47 -10.98 6.17
CA ALA A 271 -25.15 -9.74 5.81
C ALA A 271 -25.80 -9.06 7.02
N CYS A 272 -26.46 -9.83 7.91
CA CYS A 272 -27.04 -9.27 9.12
C CYS A 272 -25.99 -8.71 10.08
N VAL A 273 -24.89 -9.44 10.32
CA VAL A 273 -23.84 -9.00 11.25
C VAL A 273 -23.08 -7.79 10.69
N TYR A 274 -22.53 -7.92 9.49
CA TYR A 274 -21.57 -6.95 8.99
C TYR A 274 -22.23 -5.77 8.25
N LEU A 275 -23.39 -5.99 7.63
CA LEU A 275 -23.96 -5.01 6.71
C LEU A 275 -25.16 -4.28 7.29
N LEU A 276 -25.99 -4.98 8.08
CA LEU A 276 -27.05 -4.36 8.88
C LEU A 276 -26.53 -3.89 10.25
N ARG A 277 -25.24 -4.11 10.55
CA ARG A 277 -24.58 -3.79 11.83
C ARG A 277 -25.35 -4.33 13.03
N ARG A 278 -26.01 -5.49 12.87
CA ARG A 278 -26.73 -6.14 13.97
C ARG A 278 -25.75 -6.96 14.81
N PRO A 279 -26.03 -7.14 16.11
CA PRO A 279 -25.25 -8.05 16.95
C PRO A 279 -25.17 -9.43 16.31
N TRP A 280 -24.05 -10.13 16.49
CA TRP A 280 -23.77 -11.42 15.87
C TRP A 280 -24.87 -12.46 16.12
N VAL A 281 -25.53 -12.38 17.28
CA VAL A 281 -26.67 -13.23 17.68
C VAL A 281 -27.83 -13.12 16.69
N TRP A 282 -28.15 -11.90 16.23
CA TRP A 282 -29.22 -11.69 15.24
C TRP A 282 -28.82 -12.21 13.85
N GLY A 283 -27.55 -12.09 13.49
CA GLY A 283 -27.05 -12.68 12.25
C GLY A 283 -27.09 -14.20 12.29
N PHE A 284 -26.70 -14.82 13.40
CA PHE A 284 -26.80 -16.26 13.60
C PHE A 284 -28.25 -16.74 13.40
N TRP A 285 -29.23 -16.14 14.08
CA TRP A 285 -30.63 -16.53 13.94
C TRP A 285 -31.21 -16.23 12.56
N ALA A 286 -30.84 -15.11 11.92
CA ALA A 286 -31.24 -14.82 10.55
C ALA A 286 -30.69 -15.87 9.58
N GLY A 287 -29.43 -16.28 9.74
CA GLY A 287 -28.82 -17.31 8.89
C GLY A 287 -29.38 -18.71 9.13
N VAL A 288 -29.60 -19.10 10.39
CA VAL A 288 -30.21 -20.39 10.74
C VAL A 288 -31.68 -20.42 10.28
N GLY A 289 -32.45 -19.36 10.53
CA GLY A 289 -33.85 -19.26 10.12
C GLY A 289 -34.00 -19.19 8.60
N GLY A 290 -33.25 -18.32 7.93
CA GLY A 290 -33.29 -18.20 6.47
C GLY A 290 -32.71 -19.41 5.75
N GLY A 291 -31.58 -19.94 6.22
CA GLY A 291 -30.99 -21.18 5.68
C GLY A 291 -31.88 -22.40 5.93
N GLY A 292 -32.51 -22.50 7.11
CA GLY A 292 -33.48 -23.54 7.43
C GLY A 292 -34.74 -23.47 6.58
N LEU A 293 -35.28 -22.26 6.33
CA LEU A 293 -36.42 -22.05 5.44
C LEU A 293 -36.09 -22.43 3.99
N LEU A 294 -34.90 -22.04 3.51
CA LEU A 294 -34.43 -22.39 2.17
C LEU A 294 -34.16 -23.90 2.02
N ALA A 295 -33.58 -24.53 3.04
CA ALA A 295 -33.38 -25.98 3.08
C ALA A 295 -34.72 -26.71 3.08
N TRP A 296 -35.69 -26.26 3.87
CA TRP A 296 -37.04 -26.81 3.90
C TRP A 296 -37.76 -26.66 2.55
N ALA A 297 -37.67 -25.48 1.91
CA ALA A 297 -38.22 -25.25 0.59
C ALA A 297 -37.57 -26.14 -0.49
N ALA A 298 -36.25 -26.29 -0.45
CA ALA A 298 -35.50 -27.14 -1.36
C ALA A 298 -35.79 -28.64 -1.19
N LEU A 299 -36.11 -29.08 0.04
CA LEU A 299 -36.50 -30.46 0.32
C LEU A 299 -37.94 -30.78 -0.10
N ARG A 300 -38.84 -29.78 -0.13
CA ARG A 300 -40.27 -29.98 -0.41
C ARG A 300 -40.61 -29.88 -1.90
N GLU A 301 -40.01 -28.91 -2.58
CA GLU A 301 -40.24 -28.60 -4.01
C GLU A 301 -38.87 -28.29 -4.65
N PRO A 302 -38.09 -29.31 -5.05
CA PRO A 302 -36.68 -29.14 -5.43
C PRO A 302 -36.47 -28.14 -6.56
N GLY A 303 -37.40 -28.11 -7.53
CA GLY A 303 -37.37 -27.16 -8.64
C GLY A 303 -37.61 -25.71 -8.17
N ALA A 304 -38.74 -25.44 -7.52
CA ALA A 304 -39.09 -24.09 -7.07
C ALA A 304 -38.12 -23.55 -6.01
N GLY A 305 -37.70 -24.41 -5.07
CA GLY A 305 -36.72 -24.07 -4.05
C GLY A 305 -35.37 -23.66 -4.65
N ALA A 306 -34.88 -24.35 -5.68
CA ALA A 306 -33.63 -24.01 -6.33
C ALA A 306 -33.70 -22.66 -7.10
N TRP A 307 -34.84 -22.33 -7.71
CA TRP A 307 -35.06 -21.00 -8.30
C TRP A 307 -35.09 -19.88 -7.25
N VAL A 308 -35.70 -20.12 -6.09
CA VAL A 308 -35.69 -19.16 -4.98
C VAL A 308 -34.26 -18.95 -4.47
N VAL A 309 -33.50 -20.03 -4.25
CA VAL A 309 -32.08 -19.95 -3.86
C VAL A 309 -31.26 -19.18 -4.89
N MET A 310 -31.51 -19.38 -6.19
CA MET A 310 -30.81 -18.68 -7.25
C MET A 310 -31.17 -17.19 -7.34
N LEU A 311 -32.46 -16.82 -7.27
CA LEU A 311 -32.89 -15.42 -7.35
C LEU A 311 -32.45 -14.63 -6.11
N VAL A 312 -32.65 -15.20 -4.92
CA VAL A 312 -32.25 -14.57 -3.66
C VAL A 312 -30.72 -14.54 -3.55
N GLY A 313 -30.06 -15.68 -3.80
CA GLY A 313 -28.60 -15.79 -3.77
C GLY A 313 -27.93 -14.91 -4.82
N GLY A 314 -28.41 -14.90 -6.05
CA GLY A 314 -27.94 -14.04 -7.13
C GLY A 314 -28.17 -12.55 -6.84
N GLY A 315 -29.32 -12.18 -6.27
CA GLY A 315 -29.60 -10.82 -5.81
C GLY A 315 -28.65 -10.35 -4.70
N LEU A 316 -28.43 -11.20 -3.69
CA LEU A 316 -27.45 -10.96 -2.62
C LEU A 316 -26.03 -10.85 -3.17
N LEU A 317 -25.69 -11.71 -4.13
CA LEU A 317 -24.37 -11.76 -4.77
C LEU A 317 -24.10 -10.49 -5.59
N LEU A 318 -25.05 -10.05 -6.42
CA LEU A 318 -24.95 -8.80 -7.18
C LEU A 318 -24.90 -7.58 -6.26
N TRP A 319 -25.64 -7.61 -5.16
CA TRP A 319 -25.60 -6.56 -4.15
C TRP A 319 -24.25 -6.52 -3.42
N ALA A 320 -23.71 -7.68 -3.04
CA ALA A 320 -22.38 -7.80 -2.43
C ALA A 320 -21.29 -7.32 -3.40
N TYR A 321 -21.39 -7.71 -4.68
CA TYR A 321 -20.52 -7.24 -5.75
C TYR A 321 -20.57 -5.71 -5.90
N LYS A 322 -21.78 -5.11 -5.96
CA LYS A 322 -21.98 -3.66 -6.00
C LYS A 322 -21.35 -2.96 -4.78
N ARG A 323 -21.54 -3.51 -3.58
CA ARG A 323 -20.95 -2.95 -2.34
C ARG A 323 -19.44 -3.04 -2.36
N PHE A 324 -18.88 -4.16 -2.81
CA PHE A 324 -17.44 -4.36 -2.96
C PHE A 324 -16.84 -3.38 -3.97
N LEU A 325 -17.47 -3.22 -5.14
CA LEU A 325 -17.05 -2.21 -6.12
C LEU A 325 -17.11 -0.79 -5.56
N GLY A 326 -18.15 -0.46 -4.78
CA GLY A 326 -18.25 0.84 -4.10
C GLY A 326 -17.13 1.06 -3.09
N TYR A 327 -16.81 0.05 -2.29
CA TYR A 327 -15.67 0.07 -1.36
C TYR A 327 -14.34 0.27 -2.09
N CYS A 328 -14.14 -0.43 -3.21
CA CYS A 328 -12.95 -0.30 -4.03
C CYS A 328 -12.89 1.07 -4.72
N GLU A 329 -14.01 1.64 -5.18
CA GLU A 329 -14.08 2.94 -5.85
C GLU A 329 -13.63 4.10 -4.96
N GLU A 330 -13.82 4.00 -3.65
CA GLU A 330 -13.31 4.98 -2.68
C GLU A 330 -11.78 5.05 -2.65
N ARG A 331 -11.10 3.92 -2.95
CA ARG A 331 -9.63 3.77 -2.92
C ARG A 331 -9.01 3.84 -4.32
N PHE A 332 -9.70 3.28 -5.30
CA PHE A 332 -9.27 3.06 -6.67
C PHE A 332 -10.37 3.54 -7.62
N ARG A 333 -10.21 4.75 -8.15
CA ARG A 333 -11.16 5.33 -9.10
C ARG A 333 -11.36 4.48 -10.35
N ALA A 334 -12.55 4.59 -10.93
CA ALA A 334 -13.05 3.87 -12.11
C ALA A 334 -13.28 2.36 -11.93
N VAL A 335 -13.00 1.79 -10.77
CA VAL A 335 -13.26 0.37 -10.48
C VAL A 335 -14.76 0.07 -10.57
N TYR A 336 -15.62 0.95 -10.06
CA TYR A 336 -17.06 0.72 -10.14
C TYR A 336 -17.55 0.69 -11.59
N GLY A 337 -17.12 1.66 -12.41
CA GLY A 337 -17.55 1.76 -13.81
C GLY A 337 -17.09 0.57 -14.65
N VAL A 338 -15.81 0.20 -14.54
CA VAL A 338 -15.26 -0.96 -15.27
C VAL A 338 -15.86 -2.26 -14.75
N GLY A 339 -16.00 -2.42 -13.44
CA GLY A 339 -16.61 -3.61 -12.85
C GLY A 339 -18.09 -3.78 -13.24
N ALA A 340 -18.85 -2.68 -13.34
CA ALA A 340 -20.23 -2.73 -13.81
C ALA A 340 -20.32 -3.12 -15.30
N LEU A 341 -19.42 -2.58 -16.14
CA LEU A 341 -19.34 -2.95 -17.55
C LEU A 341 -18.99 -4.44 -17.73
N LEU A 342 -18.01 -4.94 -16.97
CA LEU A 342 -17.63 -6.35 -17.00
C LEU A 342 -18.75 -7.26 -16.50
N MET A 343 -19.49 -6.86 -15.46
CA MET A 343 -20.65 -7.62 -15.00
C MET A 343 -21.75 -7.65 -16.07
N ALA A 344 -22.00 -6.55 -16.78
CA ALA A 344 -22.95 -6.52 -17.88
C ALA A 344 -22.52 -7.46 -19.04
N LEU A 345 -21.22 -7.48 -19.36
CA LEU A 345 -20.65 -8.43 -20.32
C LEU A 345 -20.84 -9.88 -19.85
N THR A 346 -20.56 -10.18 -18.58
CA THR A 346 -20.75 -11.51 -17.98
C THR A 346 -22.20 -11.96 -18.08
N LEU A 347 -23.15 -11.13 -17.64
CA LEU A 347 -24.58 -11.45 -17.70
C LEU A 347 -25.08 -11.63 -19.14
N SER A 348 -24.57 -10.82 -20.08
CA SER A 348 -24.89 -10.96 -21.50
C SER A 348 -24.36 -12.27 -22.08
N ALA A 349 -23.15 -12.69 -21.70
CA ALA A 349 -22.58 -13.97 -22.09
C ALA A 349 -23.34 -15.16 -21.47
N ILE A 350 -23.83 -15.04 -20.23
CA ILE A 350 -24.71 -16.03 -19.60
C ILE A 350 -25.99 -16.18 -20.40
N ALA A 351 -26.67 -15.06 -20.70
CA ALA A 351 -27.90 -15.07 -21.47
C ALA A 351 -27.69 -15.66 -22.87
N TRP A 352 -26.61 -15.27 -23.55
CA TRP A 352 -26.25 -15.82 -24.85
C TRP A 352 -26.02 -17.33 -24.81
N GLY A 353 -25.25 -17.82 -23.83
CA GLY A 353 -24.99 -19.24 -23.69
C GLY A 353 -26.25 -20.06 -23.34
N ALA A 354 -27.13 -19.51 -22.50
CA ALA A 354 -28.38 -20.16 -22.10
C ALA A 354 -29.41 -20.26 -23.24
N VAL A 355 -29.43 -19.27 -24.15
CA VAL A 355 -30.29 -19.28 -25.35
C VAL A 355 -29.68 -20.14 -26.47
N GLY A 356 -28.35 -20.14 -26.59
CA GLY A 356 -27.66 -20.81 -27.69
C GLY A 356 -27.45 -22.32 -27.52
N HIS A 357 -27.68 -22.90 -26.34
CA HIS A 357 -27.54 -24.33 -26.10
C HIS A 357 -28.89 -25.06 -26.18
N ASP A 358 -28.97 -26.02 -27.10
CA ASP A 358 -30.14 -26.88 -27.28
C ASP A 358 -30.18 -27.99 -26.23
N VAL A 359 -30.65 -27.63 -25.02
CA VAL A 359 -30.91 -28.56 -23.90
C VAL A 359 -32.31 -28.35 -23.34
N ALA A 360 -32.96 -29.42 -22.89
CA ALA A 360 -34.35 -29.40 -22.46
C ALA A 360 -34.54 -28.74 -21.08
N GLY A 361 -33.57 -28.90 -20.17
CA GLY A 361 -33.67 -28.42 -18.79
C GLY A 361 -33.26 -26.96 -18.61
N ALA A 362 -34.08 -26.16 -17.92
CA ALA A 362 -33.74 -24.76 -17.63
C ALA A 362 -32.48 -24.61 -16.76
N GLY A 363 -32.22 -25.55 -15.84
CA GLY A 363 -30.98 -25.60 -15.07
C GLY A 363 -29.75 -25.91 -15.93
N GLU A 364 -29.87 -26.85 -16.87
CA GLU A 364 -28.80 -27.18 -17.83
C GLU A 364 -28.48 -26.00 -18.75
N ARG A 365 -29.50 -25.27 -19.24
CA ARG A 365 -29.31 -24.03 -20.00
C ARG A 365 -28.55 -22.99 -19.21
N LEU A 366 -28.88 -22.83 -17.93
CA LEU A 366 -28.20 -21.87 -17.07
C LEU A 366 -26.74 -22.26 -16.83
N VAL A 367 -26.46 -23.54 -16.55
CA VAL A 367 -25.07 -24.04 -16.41
C VAL A 367 -24.29 -23.78 -17.70
N ALA A 368 -24.86 -24.09 -18.86
CA ALA A 368 -24.24 -23.79 -20.16
C ALA A 368 -24.01 -22.28 -20.37
N GLY A 369 -24.95 -21.44 -19.92
CA GLY A 369 -24.81 -19.99 -19.88
C GLY A 369 -23.61 -19.55 -19.03
N VAL A 370 -23.50 -20.03 -17.79
CA VAL A 370 -22.38 -19.71 -16.89
C VAL A 370 -21.04 -20.16 -17.49
N LEU A 371 -20.98 -21.36 -18.07
CA LEU A 371 -19.77 -21.87 -18.73
C LEU A 371 -19.40 -21.05 -19.97
N ARG A 372 -20.38 -20.55 -20.74
CA ARG A 372 -20.14 -19.61 -21.83
C ARG A 372 -19.55 -18.28 -21.34
N ALA A 373 -20.05 -17.76 -20.23
CA ALA A 373 -19.46 -16.58 -19.62
C ALA A 373 -18.03 -16.83 -19.14
N VAL A 374 -17.74 -17.99 -18.56
CA VAL A 374 -16.36 -18.40 -18.21
C VAL A 374 -15.46 -18.39 -19.45
N GLU A 375 -15.91 -18.94 -20.58
CA GLU A 375 -15.16 -18.94 -21.84
C GLU A 375 -14.84 -17.52 -22.34
N VAL A 376 -15.82 -16.62 -22.37
CA VAL A 376 -15.63 -15.21 -22.75
C VAL A 376 -14.65 -14.50 -21.81
N LEU A 377 -14.78 -14.73 -20.50
CA LEU A 377 -13.92 -14.12 -19.49
C LEU A 377 -12.47 -14.62 -19.58
N LEU A 378 -12.25 -15.91 -19.84
CA LEU A 378 -10.92 -16.47 -20.06
C LEU A 378 -10.25 -15.88 -21.30
N LEU A 379 -11.01 -15.65 -22.38
CA LEU A 379 -10.49 -14.96 -23.57
C LEU A 379 -10.12 -13.50 -23.28
N ALA A 380 -10.98 -12.79 -22.55
CA ALA A 380 -10.67 -11.43 -22.13
C ALA A 380 -9.43 -11.37 -21.23
N GLN A 381 -9.23 -12.35 -20.35
CA GLN A 381 -8.02 -12.47 -19.53
C GLN A 381 -6.78 -12.76 -20.39
N LEU A 382 -6.87 -13.68 -21.35
CA LEU A 382 -5.79 -13.97 -22.29
C LEU A 382 -5.36 -12.69 -23.02
N SER A 383 -6.31 -11.95 -23.59
CA SER A 383 -6.02 -10.66 -24.24
C SER A 383 -5.42 -9.64 -23.27
N GLY A 384 -5.93 -9.56 -22.04
CA GLY A 384 -5.41 -8.69 -21.00
C GLY A 384 -3.96 -9.02 -20.62
N TRP A 385 -3.59 -10.30 -20.55
CA TRP A 385 -2.23 -10.73 -20.24
C TRP A 385 -1.26 -10.51 -21.40
N VAL A 386 -1.71 -10.70 -22.65
CA VAL A 386 -0.91 -10.32 -23.83
C VAL A 386 -0.64 -8.82 -23.83
N LEU A 387 -1.66 -8.00 -23.59
CA LEU A 387 -1.49 -6.54 -23.46
C LEU A 387 -0.54 -6.19 -22.31
N MET A 388 -0.65 -6.88 -21.18
CA MET A 388 0.25 -6.69 -20.04
C MET A 388 1.70 -7.03 -20.39
N ALA A 389 1.95 -8.13 -21.10
CA ALA A 389 3.29 -8.52 -21.57
C ALA A 389 3.89 -7.46 -22.49
N LEU A 390 3.10 -6.90 -23.42
CA LEU A 390 3.53 -5.80 -24.29
C LEU A 390 3.87 -4.53 -23.50
N LEU A 391 3.02 -4.16 -22.54
CA LEU A 391 3.24 -2.99 -21.68
C LEU A 391 4.47 -3.15 -20.79
N VAL A 392 4.68 -4.32 -20.19
CA VAL A 392 5.88 -4.63 -19.39
C VAL A 392 7.13 -4.58 -20.26
N THR A 393 7.07 -5.17 -21.46
CA THR A 393 8.20 -5.14 -22.40
C THR A 393 8.57 -3.71 -22.76
N ALA A 394 7.59 -2.91 -23.16
CA ALA A 394 7.80 -1.50 -23.46
C ALA A 394 8.33 -0.72 -22.25
N ALA A 395 7.83 -0.97 -21.04
CA ALA A 395 8.30 -0.33 -19.82
C ALA A 395 9.75 -0.68 -19.48
N VAL A 396 10.15 -1.95 -19.63
CA VAL A 396 11.53 -2.38 -19.38
C VAL A 396 12.47 -1.78 -20.43
N SER A 397 12.14 -1.88 -21.72
CA SER A 397 12.96 -1.31 -22.81
C SER A 397 13.11 0.21 -22.70
N LEU A 398 12.00 0.94 -22.50
CA LEU A 398 12.02 2.39 -22.33
C LEU A 398 12.78 2.81 -21.05
N GLY A 399 12.71 2.01 -19.99
CA GLY A 399 13.46 2.25 -18.75
C GLY A 399 14.97 2.15 -18.94
N GLU A 400 15.45 1.16 -19.69
CA GLU A 400 16.88 1.08 -20.02
C GLU A 400 17.30 2.23 -20.94
N TRP A 401 16.48 2.57 -21.94
CA TRP A 401 16.76 3.70 -22.82
C TRP A 401 16.83 5.02 -22.05
N ALA A 402 15.90 5.27 -21.12
CA ALA A 402 15.88 6.46 -20.28
C ALA A 402 17.11 6.61 -19.37
N CYS A 403 17.83 5.51 -19.12
CA CYS A 403 19.07 5.48 -18.35
C CYS A 403 20.35 5.52 -19.21
N SER A 404 20.22 5.61 -20.54
CA SER A 404 21.35 5.72 -21.46
C SER A 404 21.69 7.18 -21.78
N GLY A 405 22.97 7.46 -22.03
CA GLY A 405 23.44 8.78 -22.47
C GLY A 405 23.53 9.86 -21.39
N ALA A 406 23.60 11.11 -21.83
CA ALA A 406 23.90 12.29 -21.01
C ALA A 406 22.84 12.64 -19.96
N LEU A 407 21.62 12.12 -20.10
CA LEU A 407 20.52 12.40 -19.17
C LEU A 407 20.51 11.45 -17.96
N ASN A 408 21.44 10.50 -17.88
CA ASN A 408 21.50 9.49 -16.83
C ASN A 408 21.77 10.12 -15.45
N SER A 409 20.86 9.94 -14.49
CA SER A 409 21.04 10.37 -13.10
C SER A 409 20.64 9.27 -12.11
N ALA A 410 21.24 9.28 -10.91
CA ALA A 410 20.91 8.33 -9.84
C ALA A 410 19.41 8.38 -9.47
N ALA A 411 18.84 9.59 -9.36
CA ALA A 411 17.43 9.79 -9.07
C ALA A 411 16.50 9.15 -10.12
N ARG A 412 16.86 9.24 -11.41
CA ARG A 412 16.07 8.61 -12.47
C ARG A 412 16.14 7.08 -12.39
N ARG A 413 17.34 6.52 -12.23
CA ARG A 413 17.53 5.07 -12.08
C ARG A 413 16.70 4.52 -10.92
N GLN A 414 16.74 5.20 -9.77
CA GLN A 414 16.01 4.79 -8.60
C GLN A 414 14.49 4.88 -8.75
N SER A 415 13.99 5.91 -9.44
CA SER A 415 12.57 6.01 -9.77
C SER A 415 12.09 4.85 -10.63
N ILE A 416 12.91 4.42 -11.61
CA ILE A 416 12.62 3.28 -12.49
C ILE A 416 12.67 1.95 -11.71
N VAL A 417 13.68 1.74 -10.86
CA VAL A 417 13.78 0.55 -10.00
C VAL A 417 12.56 0.45 -9.08
N THR A 418 12.16 1.56 -8.46
CA THR A 418 10.98 1.63 -7.59
C THR A 418 9.69 1.29 -8.36
N ALA A 419 9.54 1.84 -9.58
CA ALA A 419 8.38 1.54 -10.43
C ALA A 419 8.29 0.06 -10.83
N ARG A 420 9.42 -0.56 -11.19
CA ARG A 420 9.49 -1.98 -11.55
C ARG A 420 9.25 -2.89 -10.34
N LEU A 421 9.91 -2.60 -9.22
CA LEU A 421 9.73 -3.35 -7.97
C LEU A 421 8.27 -3.33 -7.53
N GLY A 422 7.65 -2.15 -7.50
CA GLY A 422 6.25 -2.01 -7.10
C GLY A 422 5.30 -2.78 -8.02
N LEU A 423 5.51 -2.73 -9.34
CA LEU A 423 4.72 -3.49 -10.31
C LEU A 423 4.87 -5.01 -10.13
N PHE A 424 6.11 -5.52 -10.09
CA PHE A 424 6.37 -6.95 -10.06
C PHE A 424 5.98 -7.61 -8.74
N VAL A 425 6.26 -6.96 -7.60
CA VAL A 425 5.81 -7.47 -6.30
C VAL A 425 4.28 -7.53 -6.25
N SER A 426 3.60 -6.49 -6.73
CA SER A 426 2.13 -6.44 -6.79
C SER A 426 1.54 -7.54 -7.66
N VAL A 427 2.04 -7.68 -8.90
CA VAL A 427 1.56 -8.72 -9.83
C VAL A 427 1.89 -10.12 -9.30
N GLY A 428 3.06 -10.31 -8.70
CA GLY A 428 3.50 -11.59 -8.15
C GLY A 428 2.61 -12.10 -7.03
N ILE A 429 2.37 -11.25 -6.02
CA ILE A 429 1.48 -11.59 -4.91
C ILE A 429 0.06 -11.83 -5.44
N PHE A 430 -0.41 -11.02 -6.40
CA PHE A 430 -1.74 -11.19 -6.98
C PHE A 430 -1.89 -12.53 -7.71
N VAL A 431 -0.94 -12.89 -8.56
CA VAL A 431 -0.95 -14.16 -9.30
C VAL A 431 -0.90 -15.34 -8.33
N ALA A 432 -0.02 -15.31 -7.33
CA ALA A 432 0.06 -16.37 -6.31
C ALA A 432 -1.26 -16.50 -5.53
N PHE A 433 -1.88 -15.38 -5.14
CA PHE A 433 -3.17 -15.35 -4.46
C PHE A 433 -4.28 -15.95 -5.33
N VAL A 434 -4.39 -15.50 -6.59
CA VAL A 434 -5.39 -16.01 -7.54
C VAL A 434 -5.22 -17.51 -7.75
N MET A 435 -3.99 -17.99 -8.01
CA MET A 435 -3.72 -19.41 -8.20
C MET A 435 -4.13 -20.25 -6.99
N THR A 436 -3.90 -19.73 -5.78
CA THR A 436 -4.32 -20.38 -4.54
C THR A 436 -5.83 -20.45 -4.41
N VAL A 437 -6.53 -19.33 -4.63
CA VAL A 437 -8.00 -19.30 -4.62
C VAL A 437 -8.55 -20.27 -5.67
N TRP A 438 -7.97 -20.29 -6.86
CA TRP A 438 -8.39 -21.17 -7.94
C TRP A 438 -8.16 -22.65 -7.61
N ALA A 439 -7.01 -23.00 -7.03
CA ALA A 439 -6.71 -24.37 -6.61
C ALA A 439 -7.66 -24.88 -5.51
N LEU A 440 -8.14 -23.98 -4.64
CA LEU A 440 -9.12 -24.31 -3.59
C LEU A 440 -10.55 -24.48 -4.14
N VAL A 441 -10.87 -23.81 -5.25
CA VAL A 441 -12.24 -23.79 -5.81
C VAL A 441 -12.42 -24.79 -6.96
N SER A 442 -11.36 -25.21 -7.64
CA SER A 442 -11.43 -26.07 -8.84
C SER A 442 -12.11 -27.41 -8.58
N GLN A 443 -11.65 -28.19 -7.59
CA GLN A 443 -12.22 -29.50 -7.28
C GLN A 443 -13.71 -29.43 -6.92
N PRO A 444 -14.17 -28.55 -6.00
CA PRO A 444 -15.59 -28.36 -5.76
C PRO A 444 -16.39 -28.00 -7.01
N MET A 445 -15.86 -27.15 -7.89
CA MET A 445 -16.54 -26.75 -9.12
C MET A 445 -16.67 -27.92 -10.11
N GLU A 446 -15.63 -28.74 -10.25
CA GLU A 446 -15.64 -29.92 -11.12
C GLU A 446 -16.70 -30.93 -10.67
N SER A 447 -16.76 -31.23 -9.37
CA SER A 447 -17.78 -32.13 -8.80
C SER A 447 -19.20 -31.60 -9.00
N LEU A 448 -19.41 -30.28 -8.94
CA LEU A 448 -20.74 -29.68 -9.11
C LEU A 448 -21.31 -29.83 -10.52
N VAL A 449 -20.45 -29.91 -11.54
CA VAL A 449 -20.89 -30.03 -12.95
C VAL A 449 -20.64 -31.42 -13.53
N GLU A 450 -20.42 -32.41 -12.68
CA GLU A 450 -20.14 -33.78 -13.10
C GLU A 450 -21.33 -34.40 -13.85
N GLY A 451 -21.02 -35.01 -15.00
CA GLY A 451 -22.01 -35.61 -15.90
C GLY A 451 -22.93 -34.62 -16.61
N LEU A 452 -22.65 -33.31 -16.58
CA LEU A 452 -23.22 -32.31 -17.48
C LEU A 452 -22.35 -32.17 -18.74
N HIS A 453 -22.97 -31.74 -19.82
CA HIS A 453 -22.30 -31.52 -21.10
C HIS A 453 -22.36 -30.04 -21.48
N TYR A 454 -21.27 -29.54 -22.04
CA TYR A 454 -21.12 -28.18 -22.53
C TYR A 454 -20.51 -28.20 -23.93
N ALA A 455 -21.03 -27.35 -24.82
CA ALA A 455 -20.49 -27.16 -26.16
C ALA A 455 -19.69 -25.83 -26.18
N PRO A 456 -18.37 -25.87 -25.95
CA PRO A 456 -17.55 -24.67 -26.03
C PRO A 456 -17.58 -24.09 -27.45
N TRP A 457 -17.69 -22.77 -27.57
CA TRP A 457 -17.72 -22.11 -28.88
C TRP A 457 -16.34 -21.82 -29.43
N TRP A 458 -15.41 -21.48 -28.55
CA TRP A 458 -14.04 -21.10 -28.90
C TRP A 458 -13.04 -22.19 -28.53
N PHE A 459 -13.32 -22.94 -27.46
CA PHE A 459 -12.53 -24.08 -26.99
C PHE A 459 -13.03 -25.44 -27.52
N ALA A 460 -13.54 -25.47 -28.76
CA ALA A 460 -14.16 -26.65 -29.38
C ALA A 460 -13.18 -27.77 -29.78
N ASP A 461 -11.89 -27.44 -29.95
CA ASP A 461 -10.78 -28.34 -30.27
C ASP A 461 -10.52 -29.46 -29.25
N VAL A 462 -11.16 -29.40 -28.08
CA VAL A 462 -11.06 -30.41 -27.03
C VAL A 462 -12.20 -31.45 -27.09
N THR A 463 -13.05 -31.42 -28.12
CA THR A 463 -14.23 -32.29 -28.24
C THR A 463 -14.12 -33.27 -29.40
N VAL A 464 -14.54 -34.53 -29.19
CA VAL A 464 -14.63 -35.55 -30.24
C VAL A 464 -16.00 -35.50 -30.95
N ASP A 465 -17.06 -35.09 -30.24
CA ASP A 465 -18.45 -35.00 -30.75
C ASP A 465 -19.07 -33.59 -30.64
N GLY A 466 -18.26 -32.53 -30.53
CA GLY A 466 -18.75 -31.15 -30.33
C GLY A 466 -19.29 -30.84 -28.92
N ARG A 467 -19.30 -31.82 -28.02
CA ARG A 467 -19.68 -31.69 -26.60
C ARG A 467 -18.55 -32.20 -25.71
N LEU A 468 -18.25 -31.48 -24.64
CA LEU A 468 -17.32 -31.89 -23.58
C LEU A 468 -18.09 -32.08 -22.28
N GLN A 469 -17.67 -33.02 -21.44
CA GLN A 469 -18.12 -33.01 -20.04
C GLN A 469 -17.73 -31.68 -19.39
N SER A 470 -18.69 -31.01 -18.75
CA SER A 470 -18.49 -29.69 -18.13
C SER A 470 -17.37 -29.72 -17.09
N ALA A 471 -17.26 -30.81 -16.31
CA ALA A 471 -16.16 -31.00 -15.35
C ALA A 471 -14.80 -31.05 -16.05
N ARG A 472 -14.70 -31.82 -17.13
CA ARG A 472 -13.46 -31.91 -17.94
C ARG A 472 -13.11 -30.58 -18.60
N PHE A 473 -14.11 -29.81 -19.06
CA PHE A 473 -13.88 -28.46 -19.57
C PHE A 473 -13.22 -27.58 -18.51
N LEU A 474 -13.80 -27.52 -17.30
CA LEU A 474 -13.27 -26.72 -16.20
C LEU A 474 -11.86 -27.18 -15.78
N ALA A 475 -11.65 -28.49 -15.61
CA ALA A 475 -10.36 -29.07 -15.24
C ALA A 475 -9.25 -28.70 -16.25
N LEU A 476 -9.54 -28.80 -17.55
CA LEU A 476 -8.58 -28.46 -18.59
C LEU A 476 -8.30 -26.96 -18.68
N ARG A 477 -9.32 -26.11 -18.48
CA ARG A 477 -9.12 -24.65 -18.44
C ARG A 477 -8.38 -24.22 -17.18
N PHE A 478 -8.60 -24.91 -16.06
CA PHE A 478 -7.88 -24.71 -14.81
C PHE A 478 -6.39 -24.99 -15.02
N SER A 479 -6.02 -26.23 -15.39
CA SER A 479 -4.61 -26.61 -15.61
C SER A 479 -3.95 -25.69 -16.64
N ALA A 480 -4.58 -25.46 -17.80
CA ALA A 480 -3.98 -24.59 -18.83
C ALA A 480 -3.73 -23.16 -18.33
N SER A 481 -4.63 -22.60 -17.51
CA SER A 481 -4.48 -21.24 -16.98
C SER A 481 -3.45 -21.17 -15.86
N THR A 482 -3.30 -22.19 -15.02
CA THR A 482 -2.31 -22.17 -13.93
C THR A 482 -0.92 -22.55 -14.40
N ASP A 483 -0.82 -23.53 -15.30
CA ASP A 483 0.45 -24.02 -15.84
C ASP A 483 1.11 -22.94 -16.69
N THR A 484 0.35 -22.14 -17.43
CA THR A 484 0.95 -21.06 -18.24
C THR A 484 1.64 -19.98 -17.38
N PHE A 485 1.20 -19.77 -16.14
CA PHE A 485 1.68 -18.69 -15.27
C PHE A 485 2.58 -19.16 -14.12
N ALA A 486 2.75 -20.46 -13.87
CA ALA A 486 3.50 -20.96 -12.71
C ALA A 486 4.97 -20.51 -12.73
N VAL A 487 5.63 -20.52 -13.90
CA VAL A 487 7.01 -20.01 -14.05
C VAL A 487 7.11 -18.55 -13.65
N ILE A 488 6.19 -17.71 -14.14
CA ILE A 488 6.14 -16.28 -13.83
C ILE A 488 5.89 -16.09 -12.33
N ALA A 489 4.95 -16.85 -11.75
CA ALA A 489 4.65 -16.81 -10.33
C ALA A 489 5.89 -17.15 -9.49
N VAL A 490 6.62 -18.21 -9.82
CA VAL A 490 7.86 -18.58 -9.13
C VAL A 490 8.94 -17.51 -9.27
N MET A 491 9.11 -16.92 -10.46
CA MET A 491 10.08 -15.85 -10.65
C MET A 491 9.74 -14.60 -9.83
N LEU A 492 8.46 -14.24 -9.76
CA LEU A 492 8.01 -13.09 -8.97
C LEU A 492 8.09 -13.39 -7.46
N LEU A 493 7.80 -14.62 -7.03
CA LEU A 493 7.98 -15.07 -5.65
C LEU A 493 9.45 -15.20 -5.27
N ALA A 494 10.34 -15.54 -6.20
CA ALA A 494 11.79 -15.57 -5.96
C ALA A 494 12.33 -14.15 -5.67
N LEU A 495 11.79 -13.13 -6.33
CA LEU A 495 12.11 -11.73 -5.99
C LEU A 495 11.66 -11.39 -4.57
N LEU A 496 10.47 -11.81 -4.16
CA LEU A 496 9.97 -11.63 -2.79
C LEU A 496 10.82 -12.42 -1.77
N GLY A 497 11.19 -13.65 -2.10
CA GLY A 497 12.07 -14.49 -1.29
C GLY A 497 13.46 -13.89 -1.14
N PHE A 498 13.98 -13.22 -2.19
CA PHE A 498 15.23 -12.47 -2.11
C PHE A 498 15.12 -11.27 -1.16
N VAL A 499 14.03 -10.51 -1.21
CA VAL A 499 13.78 -9.43 -0.25
C VAL A 499 13.73 -9.98 1.18
N ALA A 500 13.04 -11.10 1.40
CA ALA A 500 13.00 -11.76 2.71
C ALA A 500 14.40 -12.20 3.16
N LEU A 501 15.23 -12.75 2.25
CA LEU A 501 16.62 -13.14 2.54
C LEU A 501 17.49 -11.95 2.95
N VAL A 502 17.31 -10.79 2.32
CA VAL A 502 18.04 -9.56 2.67
C VAL A 502 17.73 -9.13 4.11
N PHE A 503 16.46 -9.21 4.52
CA PHE A 503 16.03 -8.80 5.87
C PHE A 503 16.19 -9.88 6.93
N LEU A 504 16.33 -11.15 6.55
CA LEU A 504 16.31 -12.29 7.46
C LEU A 504 17.29 -12.15 8.65
N PRO A 505 18.59 -11.84 8.46
CA PRO A 505 19.50 -11.71 9.60
C PRO A 505 19.07 -10.62 10.58
N SER A 506 18.55 -9.51 10.07
CA SER A 506 18.07 -8.39 10.88
C SER A 506 16.80 -8.74 11.66
N VAL A 507 15.87 -9.46 11.04
CA VAL A 507 14.66 -9.98 11.68
C VAL A 507 15.00 -11.01 12.77
N LEU A 508 16.00 -11.87 12.53
CA LEU A 508 16.46 -12.84 13.54
C LEU A 508 17.08 -12.16 14.77
N VAL A 509 17.82 -11.07 14.57
CA VAL A 509 18.34 -10.21 15.66
C VAL A 509 17.20 -9.51 16.38
N GLU A 510 16.23 -8.94 15.64
CA GLU A 510 15.06 -8.29 16.22
C GLU A 510 14.26 -9.22 17.15
N LEU A 511 14.14 -10.50 16.76
CA LEU A 511 13.49 -11.53 17.55
C LEU A 511 14.33 -12.07 18.71
N ARG A 512 15.59 -11.63 18.85
CA ARG A 512 16.57 -12.16 19.81
C ARG A 512 16.77 -13.68 19.69
N LEU A 513 16.59 -14.23 18.48
CA LEU A 513 16.79 -15.68 18.21
C LEU A 513 18.28 -16.02 18.01
N VAL A 514 19.09 -15.00 17.72
CA VAL A 514 20.53 -15.16 17.49
C VAL A 514 21.23 -14.00 18.18
N SER A 515 22.34 -14.29 18.88
CA SER A 515 23.24 -13.24 19.36
C SER A 515 23.76 -12.47 18.13
N GLY A 516 23.51 -11.16 18.09
CA GLY A 516 23.78 -10.35 16.90
C GLY A 516 25.23 -10.50 16.43
N PRO A 517 25.48 -10.71 15.11
CA PRO A 517 26.85 -10.63 14.58
C PRO A 517 27.40 -9.22 14.84
N ALA A 518 28.73 -9.06 14.86
CA ALA A 518 29.34 -7.74 15.01
C ALA A 518 28.66 -6.70 14.11
N ALA A 519 28.35 -5.52 14.65
CA ALA A 519 27.56 -4.48 13.98
C ALA A 519 27.97 -4.22 12.51
N PRO A 520 29.28 -4.15 12.17
CA PRO A 520 29.70 -4.00 10.77
C PRO A 520 29.21 -5.12 9.85
N ARG A 521 29.23 -6.39 10.28
CA ARG A 521 28.80 -7.52 9.44
C ARG A 521 27.31 -7.44 9.12
N LEU A 522 26.47 -7.13 10.13
CA LEU A 522 25.03 -6.99 9.95
C LEU A 522 24.70 -5.82 9.01
N GLY A 523 25.34 -4.68 9.24
CA GLY A 523 25.16 -3.48 8.42
C GLY A 523 25.62 -3.66 6.97
N HIS A 524 26.76 -4.31 6.76
CA HIS A 524 27.28 -4.64 5.42
C HIS A 524 26.36 -5.63 4.69
N TRP A 525 25.85 -6.67 5.36
CA TRP A 525 24.89 -7.60 4.75
C TRP A 525 23.68 -6.86 4.20
N LEU A 526 23.06 -6.03 5.04
CA LEU A 526 21.85 -5.30 4.68
C LEU A 526 22.13 -4.29 3.55
N THR A 527 23.24 -3.54 3.63
CA THR A 527 23.65 -2.57 2.59
C THR A 527 23.96 -3.27 1.27
N ALA A 528 24.70 -4.39 1.30
CA ALA A 528 24.97 -5.20 0.13
C ALA A 528 23.67 -5.79 -0.44
N GLY A 529 22.75 -6.21 0.42
CA GLY A 529 21.43 -6.70 0.06
C GLY A 529 20.59 -5.66 -0.67
N TYR A 530 20.52 -4.42 -0.18
CA TYR A 530 19.86 -3.31 -0.88
C TYR A 530 20.49 -3.03 -2.25
N ARG A 531 21.82 -2.98 -2.34
CA ARG A 531 22.54 -2.81 -3.61
C ARG A 531 22.28 -3.98 -4.57
N ALA A 532 22.26 -5.20 -4.05
CA ALA A 532 21.99 -6.40 -4.82
C ALA A 532 20.53 -6.43 -5.29
N LEU A 533 19.57 -5.97 -4.48
CA LEU A 533 18.17 -5.84 -4.86
C LEU A 533 18.00 -4.91 -6.05
N ASP A 534 18.66 -3.75 -6.06
CA ASP A 534 18.55 -2.82 -7.19
C ASP A 534 19.13 -3.41 -8.49
N ARG A 535 20.28 -4.10 -8.39
CA ARG A 535 20.86 -4.83 -9.53
C ARG A 535 19.96 -5.97 -9.97
N LEU A 536 19.43 -6.75 -9.03
CA LEU A 536 18.55 -7.87 -9.27
C LEU A 536 17.29 -7.39 -9.96
N VAL A 537 16.58 -6.39 -9.44
CA VAL A 537 15.37 -5.84 -10.08
C VAL A 537 15.67 -5.46 -11.52
N ARG A 538 16.79 -4.79 -11.81
CA ARG A 538 17.17 -4.44 -13.18
C ARG A 538 17.34 -5.66 -14.10
N TRP A 539 18.13 -6.65 -13.70
CA TRP A 539 18.39 -7.85 -14.52
C TRP A 539 17.18 -8.79 -14.59
N TRP A 540 16.53 -9.02 -13.46
CA TRP A 540 15.36 -9.88 -13.29
C TRP A 540 14.16 -9.35 -14.10
N SER A 541 14.05 -8.02 -14.26
CA SER A 541 13.05 -7.40 -15.15
C SER A 541 13.13 -7.93 -16.58
N TRP A 542 14.34 -8.09 -17.12
CA TRP A 542 14.54 -8.61 -18.47
C TRP A 542 14.18 -10.09 -18.57
N LEU A 543 14.56 -10.88 -17.57
CA LEU A 543 14.21 -12.29 -17.51
C LEU A 543 12.68 -12.48 -17.44
N ILE A 544 12.01 -11.75 -16.55
CA ILE A 544 10.53 -11.73 -16.45
C ILE A 544 9.92 -11.33 -17.79
N THR A 545 10.46 -10.31 -18.44
CA THR A 545 9.97 -9.82 -19.74
C THR A 545 10.10 -10.89 -20.81
N LEU A 546 11.24 -11.57 -20.91
CA LEU A 546 11.47 -12.63 -21.88
C LEU A 546 10.50 -13.81 -21.68
N VAL A 547 10.29 -14.21 -20.43
CA VAL A 547 9.30 -15.25 -20.10
C VAL A 547 7.88 -14.79 -20.42
N LEU A 548 7.51 -13.54 -20.11
CA LEU A 548 6.21 -12.97 -20.45
C LEU A 548 5.96 -12.91 -21.96
N ILE A 549 6.98 -12.57 -22.75
CA ILE A 549 6.91 -12.61 -24.22
C ILE A 549 6.69 -14.05 -24.68
N GLY A 550 7.46 -15.00 -24.15
CA GLY A 550 7.28 -16.43 -24.45
C GLY A 550 5.85 -16.90 -24.16
N VAL A 551 5.32 -16.56 -22.98
CA VAL A 551 3.93 -16.83 -22.60
C VAL A 551 2.95 -16.16 -23.55
N ALA A 552 3.13 -14.88 -23.89
CA ALA A 552 2.24 -14.17 -24.82
C ALA A 552 2.25 -14.80 -26.22
N VAL A 553 3.42 -15.23 -26.70
CA VAL A 553 3.58 -15.94 -27.98
C VAL A 553 2.89 -17.31 -27.94
N LEU A 554 3.03 -18.07 -26.85
CA LEU A 554 2.32 -19.34 -26.66
C LEU A 554 0.80 -19.12 -26.63
N LEU A 555 0.32 -18.11 -25.90
CA LEU A 555 -1.09 -17.74 -25.84
C LEU A 555 -1.63 -17.37 -27.22
N VAL A 556 -1.00 -16.44 -27.93
CA VAL A 556 -1.42 -16.02 -29.28
C VAL A 556 -1.33 -17.18 -30.27
N GLY A 557 -0.23 -17.93 -30.27
CA GLY A 557 -0.03 -19.09 -31.14
C GLY A 557 -1.10 -20.16 -30.93
N SER A 558 -1.49 -20.42 -29.68
CA SER A 558 -2.59 -21.34 -29.37
C SER A 558 -3.95 -20.84 -29.88
N GLN A 559 -4.14 -19.53 -30.02
CA GLN A 559 -5.36 -18.97 -30.62
C GLN A 559 -5.32 -19.01 -32.15
N LEU A 560 -4.16 -18.73 -32.75
CA LEU A 560 -3.96 -18.82 -34.20
C LEU A 560 -4.15 -20.25 -34.72
N ALA A 561 -3.67 -21.25 -33.97
CA ALA A 561 -3.87 -22.66 -34.31
C ALA A 561 -5.35 -23.02 -34.42
N ARG A 562 -6.21 -22.43 -33.57
CA ARG A 562 -7.68 -22.63 -33.61
C ARG A 562 -8.33 -22.01 -34.84
N LEU A 563 -7.70 -20.98 -35.41
CA LEU A 563 -8.10 -20.36 -36.67
C LEU A 563 -7.50 -21.08 -37.89
N GLY A 564 -6.91 -22.27 -37.71
CA GLY A 564 -6.29 -23.05 -38.78
C GLY A 564 -4.87 -22.58 -39.15
N ILE A 565 -4.28 -21.65 -38.39
CA ILE A 565 -2.94 -21.13 -38.64
C ILE A 565 -1.94 -21.88 -37.75
N SER A 566 -1.34 -22.95 -38.27
CA SER A 566 -0.37 -23.76 -37.52
C SER A 566 1.01 -23.11 -37.47
N LEU A 567 1.61 -23.04 -36.28
CA LEU A 567 3.02 -22.70 -36.07
C LEU A 567 3.76 -23.95 -35.55
N PRO A 568 4.36 -24.78 -36.42
CA PRO A 568 4.85 -26.12 -36.05
C PRO A 568 5.88 -26.12 -34.92
N TRP A 569 6.76 -25.12 -34.90
CA TRP A 569 7.78 -24.95 -33.86
C TRP A 569 7.20 -24.68 -32.47
N LEU A 570 5.97 -24.15 -32.39
CA LEU A 570 5.33 -23.78 -31.14
C LEU A 570 4.95 -25.01 -30.32
N GLY A 571 4.54 -26.11 -30.96
CA GLY A 571 4.24 -27.38 -30.29
C GLY A 571 5.47 -28.04 -29.66
N VAL A 572 6.64 -27.90 -30.31
CA VAL A 572 7.93 -28.41 -29.81
C VAL A 572 8.31 -27.72 -28.49
N VAL A 573 7.98 -26.44 -28.35
CA VAL A 573 8.30 -25.64 -27.15
C VAL A 573 7.20 -25.74 -26.09
N ALA A 574 5.92 -25.74 -26.49
CA ALA A 574 4.79 -25.69 -25.58
C ALA A 574 4.68 -26.93 -24.67
N LEU A 575 4.95 -28.12 -25.21
CA LEU A 575 4.80 -29.39 -24.47
C LEU A 575 5.79 -29.51 -23.29
N PRO A 576 7.12 -29.36 -23.47
CA PRO A 576 8.07 -29.41 -22.35
C PRO A 576 7.88 -28.28 -21.34
N VAL A 577 7.51 -27.09 -21.81
CA VAL A 577 7.26 -25.94 -20.93
C VAL A 577 6.02 -26.18 -20.09
N GLY A 578 4.94 -26.72 -20.68
CA GLY A 578 3.71 -27.05 -19.96
C GLY A 578 3.92 -28.09 -18.86
N THR A 579 4.64 -29.19 -19.16
CA THR A 579 4.91 -30.25 -18.16
C THR A 579 5.77 -29.76 -17.01
N TRP A 580 6.84 -29.02 -17.32
CA TRP A 580 7.72 -28.44 -16.30
C TRP A 580 6.97 -27.43 -15.42
N SER A 581 6.16 -26.58 -16.03
CA SER A 581 5.39 -25.56 -15.31
C SER A 581 4.29 -26.17 -14.44
N GLY A 582 3.65 -27.26 -14.88
CA GLY A 582 2.67 -28.01 -14.08
C GLY A 582 3.26 -28.68 -12.83
N ASP A 583 4.47 -29.27 -12.93
CA ASP A 583 5.17 -29.82 -11.76
C ASP A 583 5.54 -28.70 -10.76
N LEU A 584 6.00 -27.57 -11.28
CA LEU A 584 6.33 -26.39 -10.47
C LEU A 584 5.08 -25.81 -9.78
N LEU A 585 3.96 -25.77 -10.48
CA LEU A 585 2.66 -25.39 -9.93
C LEU A 585 2.27 -26.30 -8.77
N GLY A 586 2.34 -27.61 -8.94
CA GLY A 586 1.98 -28.57 -7.88
C GLY A 586 2.76 -28.32 -6.59
N LYS A 587 4.07 -28.05 -6.72
CA LYS A 587 4.94 -27.69 -5.59
C LYS A 587 4.56 -26.33 -4.98
N LEU A 588 4.31 -25.32 -5.81
CA LEU A 588 3.93 -23.98 -5.35
C LEU A 588 2.58 -24.00 -4.63
N VAL A 589 1.58 -24.70 -5.17
CA VAL A 589 0.27 -24.86 -4.54
C VAL A 589 0.42 -25.60 -3.21
N LEU A 590 1.24 -26.65 -3.13
CA LEU A 590 1.48 -27.34 -1.86
C LEU A 590 2.11 -26.41 -0.81
N VAL A 591 3.09 -25.59 -1.20
CA VAL A 591 3.75 -24.63 -0.30
C VAL A 591 2.78 -23.53 0.13
N VAL A 592 2.03 -22.93 -0.80
CA VAL A 592 1.13 -21.82 -0.49
C VAL A 592 -0.13 -22.29 0.23
N ALA A 593 -0.75 -23.39 -0.20
CA ALA A 593 -1.88 -24.00 0.49
C ALA A 593 -1.46 -24.55 1.85
N GLY A 594 -0.30 -25.21 1.97
CA GLY A 594 0.26 -25.64 3.25
C GLY A 594 0.54 -24.46 4.19
N GLY A 595 1.08 -23.36 3.66
CA GLY A 595 1.27 -22.11 4.40
C GLY A 595 -0.04 -21.45 4.83
N ALA A 596 -1.05 -21.40 3.95
CA ALA A 596 -2.36 -20.82 4.24
C ALA A 596 -3.16 -21.67 5.24
N VAL A 597 -3.18 -23.00 5.08
CA VAL A 597 -3.78 -23.93 6.04
C VAL A 597 -3.06 -23.87 7.38
N GLY A 598 -1.72 -23.78 7.39
CA GLY A 598 -0.96 -23.52 8.62
C GLY A 598 -1.35 -22.20 9.28
N LEU A 599 -1.42 -21.10 8.52
CA LEU A 599 -1.85 -19.79 9.02
C LEU A 599 -3.28 -19.79 9.58
N VAL A 600 -4.21 -20.51 8.95
CA VAL A 600 -5.62 -20.61 9.37
C VAL A 600 -5.79 -21.57 10.56
N ALA A 601 -5.13 -22.73 10.55
CA ALA A 601 -5.19 -23.71 11.63
C ALA A 601 -4.55 -23.18 12.94
N ILE A 602 -3.59 -22.25 12.82
CA ILE A 602 -2.93 -21.59 13.95
C ILE A 602 -3.61 -20.22 14.27
N GLY A 603 -4.74 -19.92 13.61
CA GLY A 603 -5.41 -18.62 13.45
C GLY A 603 -6.10 -17.99 14.66
N GLY A 604 -5.38 -17.84 15.77
CA GLY A 604 -5.77 -16.97 16.89
C GLY A 604 -4.63 -16.66 17.86
N VAL A 605 -3.68 -17.58 17.99
CA VAL A 605 -2.58 -17.49 18.97
C VAL A 605 -1.24 -17.13 18.31
N ALA A 606 -0.91 -17.63 17.12
CA ALA A 606 0.39 -17.34 16.50
C ALA A 606 0.44 -16.04 15.67
N PHE A 607 -0.68 -15.49 15.19
CA PHE A 607 -0.64 -14.19 14.50
C PHE A 607 -0.17 -13.06 15.45
N LYS A 608 -0.37 -13.23 16.77
CA LYS A 608 0.22 -12.39 17.82
C LYS A 608 1.71 -12.67 18.07
N GLN A 609 2.22 -13.85 17.69
CA GLN A 609 3.61 -14.26 17.85
C GLN A 609 4.47 -14.00 16.59
N LEU A 610 3.86 -13.87 15.41
CA LEU A 610 4.52 -13.48 14.15
C LEU A 610 4.79 -11.96 14.05
N LYS A 611 5.06 -11.27 15.17
CA LYS A 611 5.41 -9.84 15.21
C LYS A 611 6.57 -9.50 14.26
N ALA A 612 7.49 -10.43 14.05
CA ALA A 612 8.65 -10.25 13.17
C ALA A 612 8.37 -10.16 11.67
N LEU A 613 7.42 -10.95 11.15
CA LEU A 613 7.03 -10.83 9.74
C LEU A 613 6.19 -9.57 9.51
N ARG A 614 5.60 -9.05 10.58
CA ARG A 614 4.76 -7.86 10.56
C ARG A 614 5.58 -6.58 10.37
N ALA A 615 6.76 -6.46 10.97
CA ALA A 615 7.50 -5.20 10.99
C ALA A 615 7.94 -4.69 9.59
N PRO A 616 8.49 -5.52 8.67
CA PRO A 616 8.75 -5.08 7.29
C PRO A 616 7.47 -4.74 6.51
N LEU A 617 6.37 -5.43 6.79
CA LEU A 617 5.07 -5.20 6.17
C LEU A 617 4.42 -3.92 6.68
N ASP A 618 4.53 -3.63 7.97
CA ASP A 618 4.08 -2.39 8.60
C ASP A 618 4.87 -1.20 8.04
N ALA A 619 6.18 -1.32 7.83
CA ALA A 619 6.97 -0.28 7.15
C ALA A 619 6.47 -0.02 5.72
N ALA A 620 6.12 -1.06 4.95
CA ALA A 620 5.53 -0.89 3.63
C ALA A 620 4.14 -0.23 3.67
N LEU A 621 3.30 -0.60 4.66
CA LEU A 621 2.00 0.01 4.90
C LEU A 621 2.11 1.48 5.34
N ASP A 622 3.13 1.83 6.11
CA ASP A 622 3.37 3.20 6.55
C ASP A 622 3.77 4.10 5.40
N VAL A 623 4.67 3.63 4.53
CA VAL A 623 5.00 4.31 3.26
C VAL A 623 3.74 4.47 2.40
N ASP A 624 2.94 3.42 2.26
CA ASP A 624 1.70 3.44 1.48
C ASP A 624 0.71 4.49 2.01
N ASN A 625 0.47 4.48 3.31
CA ASN A 625 -0.43 5.40 4.01
C ASN A 625 0.05 6.86 3.91
N HIS A 626 1.37 7.09 3.93
CA HIS A 626 1.96 8.43 3.84
C HIS A 626 1.75 9.11 2.48
N PHE A 627 1.71 8.32 1.39
CA PHE A 627 1.46 8.81 0.03
C PHE A 627 0.00 8.68 -0.42
N ARG A 628 -0.87 8.14 0.42
CA ARG A 628 -2.26 7.88 0.07
C ARG A 628 -3.05 9.18 -0.11
N GLU A 629 -3.80 9.29 -1.21
CA GLU A 629 -4.64 10.47 -1.51
C GLU A 629 -6.14 10.26 -1.21
N PHE A 630 -6.52 9.04 -0.84
CA PHE A 630 -7.90 8.59 -0.68
C PHE A 630 -8.07 7.70 0.56
N PRO A 631 -9.26 7.65 1.19
CA PRO A 631 -10.46 8.41 0.89
C PRO A 631 -10.31 9.89 1.27
N ARG A 632 -10.89 10.80 0.48
CA ARG A 632 -10.63 12.26 0.60
C ARG A 632 -11.04 12.88 1.94
N LYS A 633 -12.01 12.31 2.63
CA LYS A 633 -12.48 12.82 3.94
C LYS A 633 -11.52 12.47 5.07
N ALA A 634 -10.75 11.40 4.92
CA ALA A 634 -9.88 10.82 5.95
C ALA A 634 -8.52 10.44 5.34
N ILE A 635 -7.87 11.42 4.68
CA ILE A 635 -6.52 11.24 4.15
C ILE A 635 -5.58 11.07 5.36
N PRO A 636 -4.88 9.92 5.54
CA PRO A 636 -4.11 9.63 6.74
C PRO A 636 -3.11 10.74 7.09
N ARG A 637 -2.27 11.13 6.13
CA ARG A 637 -1.27 12.19 6.31
C ARG A 637 -1.86 13.54 6.74
N VAL A 638 -3.05 13.91 6.25
CA VAL A 638 -3.73 15.15 6.66
C VAL A 638 -4.16 15.07 8.11
N MET A 639 -4.83 13.98 8.51
CA MET A 639 -5.29 13.82 9.90
C MET A 639 -4.11 13.82 10.89
N ILE A 640 -3.01 13.19 10.51
CA ILE A 640 -1.76 13.16 11.29
C ILE A 640 -1.20 14.58 11.45
N VAL A 641 -1.09 15.33 10.35
CA VAL A 641 -0.58 16.71 10.37
C VAL A 641 -1.49 17.64 11.19
N GLU A 642 -2.80 17.53 11.04
CA GLU A 642 -3.79 18.30 11.83
C GLU A 642 -3.62 18.06 13.33
N ARG A 643 -3.50 16.79 13.74
CA ARG A 643 -3.26 16.43 15.14
C ARG A 643 -1.91 16.93 15.64
N TYR A 644 -0.85 16.77 14.84
CA TYR A 644 0.49 17.18 15.26
C TYR A 644 0.59 18.70 15.44
N VAL A 645 -0.05 19.47 14.56
CA VAL A 645 -0.13 20.93 14.73
C VAL A 645 -0.81 21.30 16.05
N ALA A 646 -1.93 20.64 16.40
CA ALA A 646 -2.60 20.90 17.67
C ALA A 646 -1.69 20.58 18.88
N VAL A 647 -0.88 19.51 18.81
CA VAL A 647 0.12 19.19 19.84
C VAL A 647 1.20 20.27 19.95
N LEU A 648 1.76 20.73 18.82
CA LEU A 648 2.81 21.75 18.80
C LEU A 648 2.30 23.09 19.35
N GLU A 649 1.10 23.51 18.96
CA GLU A 649 0.47 24.73 19.48
C GLU A 649 0.22 24.64 20.99
N HIS A 650 -0.29 23.50 21.47
CA HIS A 650 -0.49 23.29 22.89
C HIS A 650 0.83 23.41 23.66
N VAL A 651 1.89 22.74 23.19
CA VAL A 651 3.20 22.77 23.85
C VAL A 651 3.80 24.18 23.87
N LEU A 652 3.71 24.94 22.76
CA LEU A 652 4.19 26.31 22.72
C LEU A 652 3.46 27.23 23.70
N GLN A 653 2.13 27.09 23.82
CA GLN A 653 1.32 27.88 24.76
C GLN A 653 1.72 27.67 26.22
N GLN A 654 2.35 26.55 26.58
CA GLN A 654 2.81 26.28 27.94
C GLN A 654 4.11 27.00 28.31
N GLY A 655 4.81 27.63 27.34
CA GLY A 655 6.03 28.41 27.58
C GLY A 655 7.18 27.59 28.18
N TYR A 656 7.54 26.48 27.54
CA TYR A 656 8.73 25.69 27.90
C TYR A 656 10.02 26.40 27.45
N ASP A 657 11.09 26.24 28.22
CA ASP A 657 12.41 26.81 27.90
C ASP A 657 13.06 26.09 26.71
N ARG A 658 12.67 24.82 26.50
CA ARG A 658 13.16 23.95 25.43
C ARG A 658 12.10 22.94 25.00
N ILE A 659 12.10 22.62 23.71
CA ILE A 659 11.26 21.57 23.13
C ILE A 659 12.17 20.52 22.50
N VAL A 660 12.03 19.26 22.90
CA VAL A 660 12.75 18.12 22.34
C VAL A 660 11.74 17.22 21.63
N ILE A 661 11.89 17.02 20.34
CA ILE A 661 11.06 16.08 19.58
C ILE A 661 11.83 14.78 19.48
N VAL A 662 11.25 13.68 19.95
CA VAL A 662 11.81 12.32 19.85
C VAL A 662 10.98 11.54 18.84
N ALA A 663 11.54 11.34 17.67
CA ALA A 663 10.85 10.72 16.54
C ALA A 663 11.48 9.37 16.19
N HIS A 664 10.67 8.32 16.11
CA HIS A 664 11.15 6.97 15.76
C HIS A 664 10.57 6.55 14.41
N SER A 665 11.34 5.89 13.54
CA SER A 665 10.85 5.27 12.31
C SER A 665 9.99 6.24 11.45
N GLN A 666 8.75 5.87 11.09
CA GLN A 666 7.80 6.72 10.38
C GLN A 666 7.51 8.07 11.07
N GLY A 667 7.62 8.13 12.41
CA GLY A 667 7.52 9.38 13.16
C GLY A 667 8.57 10.41 12.76
N THR A 668 9.73 9.95 12.28
CA THR A 668 10.79 10.82 11.73
C THR A 668 10.33 11.50 10.45
N VAL A 669 9.67 10.77 9.55
CA VAL A 669 9.17 11.30 8.28
C VAL A 669 8.03 12.29 8.53
N ILE A 670 7.09 11.92 9.41
CA ILE A 670 5.97 12.78 9.81
C ILE A 670 6.50 14.11 10.39
N THR A 671 7.49 14.03 11.28
CA THR A 671 8.11 15.20 11.91
C THR A 671 8.86 16.05 10.89
N ALA A 672 9.75 15.44 10.11
CA ALA A 672 10.54 16.16 9.12
C ALA A 672 9.66 16.85 8.06
N ASP A 673 8.67 16.14 7.51
CA ASP A 673 7.77 16.73 6.50
C ASP A 673 6.93 17.88 7.07
N LEU A 674 6.43 17.77 8.31
CA LEU A 674 5.69 18.85 8.96
C LEU A 674 6.58 20.08 9.19
N LEU A 675 7.76 19.89 9.80
CA LEU A 675 8.68 21.00 10.09
C LEU A 675 9.15 21.68 8.79
N ARG A 676 9.49 20.91 7.75
CA ARG A 676 9.76 21.45 6.41
C ARG A 676 8.58 22.24 5.85
N TYR A 677 7.37 21.70 5.99
CA TYR A 677 6.17 22.37 5.49
C TYR A 677 5.96 23.72 6.18
N LEU A 678 6.11 23.79 7.50
CA LEU A 678 6.03 25.04 8.27
C LEU A 678 7.12 26.03 7.83
N GLN A 679 8.37 25.57 7.70
CA GLN A 679 9.52 26.39 7.31
C GLN A 679 9.40 26.96 5.89
N ARG A 680 8.83 26.19 4.97
CA ARG A 680 8.66 26.58 3.55
C ARG A 680 7.29 27.19 3.24
N ARG A 681 6.38 27.27 4.23
CA ARG A 681 5.00 27.76 4.03
C ARG A 681 4.95 29.17 3.47
N GLY A 682 5.83 30.06 3.93
CA GLY A 682 5.89 31.44 3.43
C GLY A 682 6.20 31.53 1.94
N GLN A 683 7.01 30.60 1.41
CA GLN A 683 7.33 30.54 -0.01
C GLN A 683 6.11 30.12 -0.83
N LEU A 684 5.34 29.14 -0.35
CA LEU A 684 4.10 28.71 -1.01
C LEU A 684 3.05 29.83 -1.05
N LEU A 685 2.81 30.51 0.08
CA LEU A 685 1.88 31.64 0.15
C LEU A 685 2.28 32.77 -0.80
N SER A 686 3.58 33.08 -0.88
CA SER A 686 4.11 34.10 -1.78
C SER A 686 3.84 33.75 -3.25
N HIS A 687 4.03 32.49 -3.64
CA HIS A 687 3.73 32.02 -5.00
C HIS A 687 2.22 31.99 -5.29
N ALA A 688 1.39 31.79 -4.27
CA ALA A 688 -0.07 31.81 -4.40
C ALA A 688 -0.64 33.24 -4.52
N GLY A 689 0.17 34.28 -4.28
CA GLY A 689 -0.31 35.66 -4.19
C GLY A 689 -1.14 35.93 -2.93
N THR A 690 -1.20 34.98 -1.98
CA THR A 690 -1.96 35.12 -0.74
C THR A 690 -1.15 35.95 0.26
N ARG A 691 -1.69 37.12 0.64
CA ARG A 691 -1.12 37.98 1.69
C ARG A 691 -2.10 38.03 2.87
N GLY A 692 -1.65 37.61 4.05
CA GLY A 692 -2.49 37.60 5.24
C GLY A 692 -1.79 36.95 6.43
N ASP A 693 -2.45 37.03 7.58
CA ASP A 693 -2.03 36.39 8.83
C ASP A 693 -2.36 34.89 8.79
N ASP A 694 -1.35 34.08 8.47
CA ASP A 694 -1.50 32.63 8.34
C ASP A 694 -1.10 31.91 9.64
N ARG A 695 -2.03 31.10 10.18
CA ARG A 695 -1.86 30.34 11.43
C ARG A 695 -0.61 29.47 11.44
N LEU A 696 -0.37 28.71 10.38
CA LEU A 696 0.75 27.76 10.31
C LEU A 696 2.09 28.46 10.05
N LEU A 697 2.09 29.60 9.36
CA LEU A 697 3.28 30.43 9.19
C LEU A 697 3.73 31.04 10.51
N ARG A 698 2.78 31.51 11.35
CA ARG A 698 3.09 31.95 12.72
C ARG A 698 3.66 30.83 13.56
N LEU A 699 3.01 29.67 13.58
CA LEU A 699 3.49 28.48 14.28
C LEU A 699 4.92 28.13 13.87
N GLY A 700 5.23 28.13 12.57
CA GLY A 700 6.58 27.87 12.08
C GLY A 700 7.61 28.89 12.58
N ARG A 701 7.27 30.18 12.63
CA ARG A 701 8.16 31.23 13.16
C ARG A 701 8.37 31.12 14.67
N GLU A 702 7.32 30.81 15.42
CA GLU A 702 7.40 30.62 16.88
C GLU A 702 8.25 29.39 17.24
N LEU A 703 8.12 28.29 16.48
CA LEU A 703 8.98 27.12 16.63
C LEU A 703 10.44 27.45 16.30
N ALA A 704 10.70 28.16 15.19
CA ALA A 704 12.06 28.53 14.80
C ALA A 704 12.72 29.52 15.78
N ALA A 705 11.93 30.32 16.50
CA ALA A 705 12.41 31.18 17.58
C ALA A 705 12.62 30.42 18.90
N SER A 706 12.02 29.24 19.03
CA SER A 706 12.17 28.36 20.19
C SER A 706 13.41 27.46 20.07
N ASN A 707 13.96 27.01 21.19
CA ASN A 707 15.05 26.04 21.20
C ASN A 707 14.50 24.63 20.94
N VAL A 708 14.15 24.35 19.68
CA VAL A 708 13.67 23.03 19.24
C VAL A 708 14.85 22.12 18.90
N ARG A 709 14.91 20.96 19.54
CA ARG A 709 15.88 19.90 19.28
C ARG A 709 15.18 18.66 18.76
N LEU A 710 15.82 17.93 17.85
CA LEU A 710 15.28 16.73 17.24
C LEU A 710 16.17 15.53 17.53
N LEU A 711 15.60 14.48 18.10
CA LEU A 711 16.20 13.16 18.22
C LEU A 711 15.44 12.21 17.29
N THR A 712 16.12 11.64 16.30
CA THR A 712 15.52 10.61 15.44
C THR A 712 16.12 9.24 15.74
N CYS A 713 15.30 8.20 15.71
CA CYS A 713 15.72 6.82 15.92
C CYS A 713 15.29 5.98 14.71
N GLY A 714 16.21 5.22 14.11
CA GLY A 714 15.89 4.33 12.99
C GLY A 714 15.27 5.07 11.80
N SER A 715 15.87 6.20 11.38
CA SER A 715 15.26 7.13 10.43
C SER A 715 15.19 6.58 8.99
N PRO A 716 13.99 6.40 8.40
CA PRO A 716 13.85 5.85 7.05
C PRO A 716 14.08 6.90 5.95
N LEU A 717 14.31 8.17 6.31
CA LEU A 717 14.42 9.29 5.37
C LEU A 717 15.43 9.03 4.25
N ARG A 718 16.58 8.44 4.58
CA ARG A 718 17.65 8.19 3.60
C ARG A 718 17.46 6.85 2.87
N GLN A 719 17.42 5.74 3.61
CA GLN A 719 17.48 4.38 3.07
C GLN A 719 16.20 3.93 2.35
N LEU A 720 15.03 4.39 2.79
CA LEU A 720 13.75 4.06 2.15
C LEU A 720 13.24 5.24 1.32
N TYR A 721 13.10 6.42 1.94
CA TYR A 721 12.42 7.53 1.29
C TYR A 721 13.25 8.20 0.20
N ALA A 722 14.48 8.64 0.49
CA ALA A 722 15.35 9.24 -0.53
C ALA A 722 15.80 8.23 -1.59
N LEU A 723 16.01 6.96 -1.20
CA LEU A 723 16.33 5.90 -2.15
C LEU A 723 15.17 5.61 -3.11
N ARG A 724 13.93 5.46 -2.63
CA ARG A 724 12.79 5.03 -3.46
C ARG A 724 11.97 6.18 -4.05
N PHE A 725 12.01 7.36 -3.43
CA PHE A 725 11.27 8.57 -3.84
C PHE A 725 12.22 9.77 -3.99
N PRO A 726 13.27 9.67 -4.82
CA PRO A 726 14.35 10.66 -4.86
C PRO A 726 13.90 12.06 -5.29
N CYS A 727 12.81 12.19 -6.06
CA CYS A 727 12.29 13.50 -6.45
C CYS A 727 11.52 14.22 -5.33
N GLN A 728 11.03 13.50 -4.31
CA GLN A 728 10.35 14.10 -3.16
C GLN A 728 11.30 14.30 -1.97
N TYR A 729 12.26 13.38 -1.80
CA TYR A 729 13.15 13.33 -0.65
C TYR A 729 14.62 13.58 -1.00
N GLY A 730 14.89 14.11 -2.20
CA GLY A 730 16.25 14.44 -2.64
C GLY A 730 16.98 15.40 -1.70
N TRP A 731 16.23 16.27 -1.01
CA TRP A 731 16.75 17.18 0.01
C TRP A 731 17.49 16.46 1.16
N VAL A 732 17.13 15.21 1.47
CA VAL A 732 17.77 14.42 2.53
C VAL A 732 19.23 14.12 2.20
N LEU A 733 19.59 14.08 0.93
CA LEU A 733 20.96 13.77 0.49
C LEU A 733 21.86 15.02 0.49
N GLY A 734 21.33 16.21 0.78
CA GLY A 734 22.05 17.47 0.72
C GLY A 734 22.29 17.96 -0.72
N LYS A 735 22.88 19.16 -0.88
CA LYS A 735 23.36 19.63 -2.19
C LYS A 735 24.74 19.04 -2.47
N THR A 736 25.24 19.16 -3.70
CA THR A 736 26.60 18.72 -4.06
C THR A 736 27.65 19.33 -3.12
N GLY A 737 28.31 18.49 -2.32
CA GLY A 737 29.28 18.89 -1.30
C GLY A 737 28.79 18.69 0.14
N ASP A 738 27.47 18.70 0.35
CA ASP A 738 26.86 18.39 1.64
C ASP A 738 26.78 16.87 1.86
N HIS A 739 26.64 16.45 3.12
CA HIS A 739 26.66 15.03 3.52
C HIS A 739 25.30 14.52 4.03
N GLY A 740 24.28 15.39 4.09
CA GLY A 740 22.92 15.08 4.53
C GLY A 740 22.06 16.35 4.64
N PRO A 741 20.91 16.29 5.34
CA PRO A 741 20.01 17.43 5.49
C PRO A 741 20.57 18.50 6.44
N ASP A 742 20.16 19.76 6.26
CA ASP A 742 20.55 20.88 7.15
C ASP A 742 19.48 21.08 8.25
N PRO A 743 19.80 20.85 9.55
CA PRO A 743 18.83 20.98 10.63
C PRO A 743 18.10 22.34 10.66
N ARG A 744 18.82 23.45 10.44
CA ARG A 744 18.26 24.79 10.54
C ARG A 744 17.59 25.22 9.24
N ALA A 745 18.26 25.04 8.11
CA ALA A 745 17.75 25.51 6.82
C ALA A 745 16.57 24.68 6.31
N ASP A 746 16.55 23.37 6.62
CA ASP A 746 15.49 22.48 6.18
C ASP A 746 14.34 22.38 7.18
N LEU A 747 14.63 22.20 8.48
CA LEU A 747 13.61 21.90 9.50
C LEU A 747 13.37 23.04 10.50
N GLY A 748 14.27 24.02 10.58
CA GLY A 748 14.20 25.07 11.61
C GLY A 748 14.52 24.56 13.01
N VAL A 749 15.27 23.45 13.16
CA VAL A 749 15.68 22.92 14.47
C VAL A 749 17.11 23.33 14.81
N ALA A 750 17.37 23.60 16.09
CA ALA A 750 18.67 24.04 16.57
C ALA A 750 19.72 22.92 16.59
N HIS A 751 19.28 21.71 16.99
CA HIS A 751 20.13 20.51 17.01
C HIS A 751 19.37 19.29 16.51
N TRP A 752 20.03 18.45 15.71
CA TRP A 752 19.48 17.17 15.26
C TRP A 752 20.44 16.01 15.53
N VAL A 753 20.05 15.11 16.44
CA VAL A 753 20.74 13.85 16.70
C VAL A 753 19.96 12.72 16.05
N ASN A 754 20.63 11.85 15.31
CA ASN A 754 20.05 10.63 14.78
C ASN A 754 20.81 9.41 15.31
N VAL A 755 20.07 8.52 15.94
CA VAL A 755 20.57 7.24 16.45
C VAL A 755 20.02 6.10 15.59
N TRP A 756 20.84 5.10 15.31
CA TRP A 756 20.44 3.99 14.46
C TRP A 756 21.16 2.70 14.83
N ALA A 757 20.62 1.57 14.39
CA ALA A 757 21.19 0.25 14.65
C ALA A 757 21.67 -0.37 13.33
N ALA A 758 22.74 -1.15 13.36
CA ALA A 758 23.36 -1.62 12.13
C ALA A 758 22.44 -2.53 11.30
N GLY A 759 21.60 -3.32 11.98
CA GLY A 759 20.59 -4.18 11.40
C GLY A 759 19.23 -3.53 11.17
N ASP A 760 19.09 -2.21 11.35
CA ASP A 760 17.82 -1.56 11.06
C ASP A 760 17.54 -1.56 9.54
N TYR A 761 16.62 -2.43 9.11
CA TYR A 761 16.20 -2.57 7.73
C TYR A 761 15.27 -1.45 7.27
N VAL A 762 14.72 -0.65 8.17
CA VAL A 762 13.84 0.48 7.88
C VAL A 762 14.64 1.77 7.74
N GLY A 763 15.51 2.10 8.69
CA GLY A 763 16.17 3.41 8.72
C GLY A 763 17.50 3.44 9.46
N ARG A 764 18.50 4.14 8.91
CA ARG A 764 19.85 4.18 9.48
C ARG A 764 20.42 5.61 9.53
N TRP A 765 21.63 5.80 9.04
CA TRP A 765 22.34 7.09 9.05
C TRP A 765 21.66 8.12 8.15
N LEU A 766 21.83 9.39 8.48
CA LEU A 766 21.36 10.54 7.70
C LEU A 766 22.52 11.31 7.07
N TRP A 767 23.64 11.41 7.77
CA TRP A 767 24.84 12.11 7.38
C TRP A 767 26.00 11.15 7.16
N THR A 768 26.58 11.21 5.97
CA THR A 768 27.78 10.42 5.64
C THR A 768 28.58 11.14 4.56
N PRO A 769 29.91 11.25 4.70
CA PRO A 769 30.76 11.69 3.61
C PRO A 769 30.62 10.69 2.46
N ALA A 770 29.96 11.11 1.38
CA ALA A 770 29.55 10.21 0.32
C ALA A 770 30.79 9.67 -0.43
N THR A 771 31.01 8.35 -0.37
CA THR A 771 32.02 7.64 -1.18
C THR A 771 31.41 6.84 -2.33
N ASP A 772 30.08 6.78 -2.44
CA ASP A 772 29.37 6.05 -3.49
C ASP A 772 28.59 7.00 -4.41
N PRO A 773 29.16 7.37 -5.58
CA PRO A 773 28.48 8.24 -6.54
C PRO A 773 27.31 7.53 -7.27
N VAL A 774 27.21 6.20 -7.18
CA VAL A 774 26.19 5.42 -7.88
C VAL A 774 24.91 5.35 -7.06
N LEU A 775 25.02 5.13 -5.75
CA LEU A 775 23.90 5.05 -4.81
C LEU A 775 24.15 5.86 -3.53
N PRO A 776 24.07 7.20 -3.58
CA PRO A 776 24.42 8.05 -2.44
C PRO A 776 23.59 7.78 -1.17
N ALA A 777 22.34 7.37 -1.33
CA ALA A 777 21.45 7.01 -0.22
C ALA A 777 21.92 5.77 0.57
N LEU A 778 22.77 4.92 -0.03
CA LEU A 778 23.34 3.72 0.60
C LEU A 778 24.83 3.86 0.92
N ALA A 779 25.44 5.03 0.66
CA ALA A 779 26.80 5.33 1.07
C ALA A 779 26.86 5.37 2.59
N VAL A 780 27.84 4.70 3.21
CA VAL A 780 28.07 4.72 4.67
C VAL A 780 29.56 4.69 4.92
N ASP A 781 30.01 5.44 5.93
CA ASP A 781 31.36 5.31 6.47
C ASP A 781 31.46 3.99 7.26
N PRO A 782 32.35 3.04 6.89
CA PRO A 782 32.53 1.81 7.66
C PRO A 782 32.87 2.04 9.15
N ALA A 783 33.57 3.13 9.48
CA ALA A 783 33.91 3.47 10.87
C ALA A 783 32.67 3.82 11.71
N ALA A 784 31.54 4.15 11.07
CA ALA A 784 30.26 4.40 11.73
C ALA A 784 29.78 3.21 12.58
N TYR A 785 30.06 2.00 12.11
CA TYR A 785 29.59 0.78 12.77
C TYR A 785 30.31 0.49 14.09
N ASP A 786 31.46 1.12 14.34
CA ASP A 786 32.24 0.98 15.57
C ASP A 786 31.73 1.90 16.70
N GLY A 787 30.54 2.50 16.54
CA GLY A 787 29.94 3.40 17.53
C GLY A 787 30.59 4.79 17.60
N LYS A 788 31.53 5.09 16.69
CA LYS A 788 32.10 6.43 16.55
C LYS A 788 31.09 7.33 15.82
N PRO A 789 30.88 8.57 16.27
CA PRO A 789 30.07 9.53 15.54
C PRO A 789 30.67 9.74 14.14
N THR A 790 29.89 9.52 13.07
CA THR A 790 30.35 9.69 11.69
C THR A 790 30.57 11.14 11.30
N GLN A 791 29.86 12.05 11.97
CA GLN A 791 30.02 13.49 11.78
C GLN A 791 29.60 14.22 13.05
N GLN A 792 30.45 15.14 13.49
CA GLN A 792 30.19 16.01 14.65
C GLN A 792 30.28 17.46 14.15
N ALA A 793 29.19 17.95 13.58
CA ALA A 793 29.00 19.40 13.47
C ALA A 793 28.34 19.90 14.77
N PRO A 794 28.47 21.18 15.15
CA PRO A 794 27.82 21.71 16.35
C PRO A 794 26.29 21.51 16.34
N ASP A 795 25.68 21.43 15.15
CA ASP A 795 24.22 21.40 14.99
C ASP A 795 23.64 20.00 14.69
N TYR A 796 24.45 18.99 14.38
CA TYR A 796 23.94 17.62 14.14
C TYR A 796 24.93 16.50 14.43
N ARG A 797 24.39 15.30 14.71
CA ARG A 797 25.16 14.08 15.02
C ARG A 797 24.47 12.82 14.52
N ASP A 798 25.26 11.85 14.08
CA ASP A 798 24.82 10.50 13.71
C ASP A 798 25.55 9.46 14.58
N LEU A 799 24.81 8.52 15.17
CA LEU A 799 25.33 7.54 16.13
C LEU A 799 24.79 6.13 15.88
N CYS A 800 25.68 5.16 15.71
CA CYS A 800 25.33 3.74 15.66
C CYS A 800 25.27 3.14 17.07
N LEU A 801 24.16 2.51 17.43
CA LEU A 801 23.94 1.85 18.72
C LEU A 801 24.50 0.43 18.79
N GLY A 802 25.02 -0.09 17.67
CA GLY A 802 25.60 -1.43 17.58
C GLY A 802 24.75 -2.42 16.78
N ALA A 803 24.88 -3.70 17.13
CA ALA A 803 24.34 -4.84 16.37
C ALA A 803 22.88 -5.15 16.72
N ASP A 804 22.02 -4.14 16.66
CA ASP A 804 20.58 -4.27 16.93
C ASP A 804 19.74 -4.07 15.66
N ALA A 805 18.43 -4.21 15.79
CA ALA A 805 17.42 -4.05 14.74
C ALA A 805 16.48 -2.85 15.01
N HIS A 806 15.28 -2.86 14.43
CA HIS A 806 14.45 -1.66 14.32
C HIS A 806 13.65 -1.31 15.59
N THR A 807 13.37 -2.25 16.49
CA THR A 807 12.31 -2.07 17.51
C THR A 807 12.79 -1.79 18.93
N HIS A 808 14.08 -1.97 19.24
CA HIS A 808 14.61 -1.96 20.62
C HIS A 808 15.31 -0.64 21.03
N TYR A 809 15.04 0.47 20.32
CA TYR A 809 15.68 1.77 20.61
C TYR A 809 15.44 2.31 22.03
N PHE A 810 14.26 2.06 22.59
CA PHE A 810 13.83 2.61 23.88
C PHE A 810 13.92 1.62 25.04
N ASP A 811 14.63 0.50 24.84
CA ASP A 811 14.88 -0.43 25.93
C ASP A 811 15.78 0.21 26.99
N LEU A 812 15.53 -0.12 28.26
CA LEU A 812 16.19 0.51 29.41
C LEU A 812 17.70 0.22 29.49
N ASP A 813 18.15 -0.87 28.86
CA ASP A 813 19.55 -1.27 28.77
C ASP A 813 20.32 -0.53 27.66
N ASN A 814 19.66 0.27 26.83
CA ASN A 814 20.30 1.08 25.80
C ASN A 814 20.95 2.35 26.40
N ALA A 815 22.15 2.17 26.97
CA ALA A 815 22.88 3.24 27.65
C ALA A 815 23.21 4.45 26.76
N VAL A 816 23.43 4.23 25.45
CA VAL A 816 23.74 5.31 24.51
C VAL A 816 22.50 6.17 24.25
N MET A 817 21.35 5.54 23.99
CA MET A 817 20.08 6.26 23.83
C MET A 817 19.73 7.08 25.07
N LEU A 818 19.92 6.49 26.25
CA LEU A 818 19.70 7.17 27.53
C LEU A 818 20.60 8.41 27.70
N ALA A 819 21.89 8.28 27.34
CA ALA A 819 22.84 9.39 27.43
C ALA A 819 22.49 10.54 26.48
N GLU A 820 22.09 10.23 25.24
CA GLU A 820 21.68 11.24 24.26
C GLU A 820 20.37 11.93 24.69
N LEU A 821 19.39 11.18 25.18
CA LEU A 821 18.13 11.74 25.67
C LEU A 821 18.37 12.73 26.83
N ARG A 822 19.27 12.39 27.76
CA ARG A 822 19.67 13.28 28.88
C ARG A 822 20.50 14.49 28.44
N THR A 823 21.18 14.41 27.30
CA THR A 823 21.96 15.54 26.78
C THR A 823 21.04 16.56 26.09
N LEU A 824 19.97 16.08 25.47
CA LEU A 824 19.01 16.90 24.75
C LEU A 824 17.99 17.57 25.68
N VAL A 825 17.49 16.83 26.68
CA VAL A 825 16.64 17.31 27.76
C VAL A 825 17.49 18.04 28.77
#